data_AF-A0A837IMI5-F1
#
_entry.id   AF-A0A837IMI5-F1
#
_cell.length_a   1.000
_cell.length_b   1.000
_cell.length_c   1.000
_cell.angle_alpha   90.00
_cell.angle_beta   90.00
_cell.angle_gamma   90.00
#
_symmetry.space_group_name_H-M   'P 1'
#
loop_
_entity.id
_entity.type
_entity.pdbx_description
1 polymer ?
#
loop_
_entity_poly.entity_id
_entity_poly.type
_entity_poly.pdbx_seq_one_letter_code
_entity_poly.pdbx_strand_id
1 'polypeptide(L)'
;MEKTYSVKEASKLLGYSMNSIYSFLKDGDIKSVRIGKGKFRIPQSEIDRFGGGSERIENKKMVEEMVAEVKEQVQPKEMGPLVLPTPRPGKSLEEISGEPFINTLRLWFEERVTIPRLFDWFIGLSSIILGISMFLHTKQVDALQVGRFSMWFTPIRVSLILSGIGLIVSDMIQEEFIRYRNLSNYFRVVLFATYAGLSWILLMGNDADGLAIYGLFAMAILIEAVFAVRSSTAYMLYIQGLLIATALIFFFYPADPSLSPIAGGLLAMLDGFKWVWFFVVVSLVMVTLYGFFWDKKVLKTFSAFCGILLIFLALYFANNNYWDRAFFVLIAGMIGMIMPFWETFKSKFKTDRPMVFRMFGTVLMFFSLVIVLISIVQSILMKDANINLAEKADFGRLTAENTVLGGFSALDGIAQNPLFQKAFKAGDREGMDSFTKAIFKNNADLGMVLVLDSSGKTISTYPFSSFIVGRSYAGDSFFRNIIGENKYFSRTLEPLEGVSKSAVIIGTPITEKGVVIGAMVATINLDALGDRMDEIATTSLEQRVVLVDGGGRWLSAPQVGITGEKITESDTTNLMWSRPAGAEIGYDSEGKYTLFRSSKAKDLSWTVVIFEPVFSILDVSRSGLMIVLFLLSVAVLTVSFSFVFSKNRME
;
A
#
# COMPACT_ATOMS: atom_id res chain seq x y z
N MET A 1 -15.23 -69.80 50.46
CA MET A 1 -14.68 -68.62 49.77
C MET A 1 -13.17 -68.74 49.75
N GLU A 2 -12.56 -68.68 48.58
CA GLU A 2 -11.11 -68.78 48.40
C GLU A 2 -10.40 -67.52 48.94
N LYS A 3 -9.23 -67.67 49.59
CA LYS A 3 -8.46 -66.52 50.09
C LYS A 3 -7.91 -65.71 48.91
N THR A 4 -7.98 -64.37 49.00
CA THR A 4 -7.52 -63.46 47.95
C THR A 4 -6.56 -62.40 48.51
N TYR A 5 -5.49 -62.14 47.77
CA TYR A 5 -4.38 -61.26 48.19
C TYR A 5 -4.35 -59.98 47.38
N SER A 6 -3.86 -58.90 47.99
CA SER A 6 -3.50 -57.69 47.27
C SER A 6 -2.21 -57.89 46.45
N VAL A 7 -1.99 -57.04 45.44
CA VAL A 7 -0.77 -57.04 44.62
C VAL A 7 0.50 -56.93 45.48
N LYS A 8 0.45 -56.15 46.57
CA LYS A 8 1.57 -56.00 47.51
C LYS A 8 1.87 -57.30 48.27
N GLU A 9 0.84 -58.03 48.68
CA GLU A 9 1.00 -59.32 49.36
C GLU A 9 1.47 -60.41 48.38
N ALA A 10 0.91 -60.45 47.17
CA ALA A 10 1.34 -61.36 46.12
C ALA A 10 2.82 -61.15 45.72
N SER A 11 3.28 -59.88 45.69
CA SER A 11 4.69 -59.57 45.42
C SER A 11 5.64 -60.16 46.46
N LYS A 12 5.23 -60.18 47.74
CA LYS A 12 6.04 -60.77 48.82
C LYS A 12 6.04 -62.29 48.77
N LEU A 13 4.90 -62.90 48.42
CA LEU A 13 4.77 -64.36 48.35
C LEU A 13 5.50 -64.95 47.14
N LEU A 14 5.49 -64.24 46.00
CA LEU A 14 6.10 -64.70 44.74
C LEU A 14 7.56 -64.21 44.56
N GLY A 15 8.04 -63.30 45.42
CA GLY A 15 9.42 -62.78 45.35
C GLY A 15 9.70 -61.80 44.21
N TYR A 16 8.67 -61.29 43.52
CA TYR A 16 8.79 -60.33 42.42
C TYR A 16 8.49 -58.90 42.88
N SER A 17 8.98 -57.90 42.12
CA SER A 17 8.62 -56.50 42.35
C SER A 17 7.13 -56.26 42.08
N MET A 18 6.51 -55.27 42.74
CA MET A 18 5.10 -54.93 42.49
C MET A 18 4.84 -54.57 41.02
N ASN A 19 5.79 -53.92 40.34
CA ASN A 19 5.67 -53.58 38.92
C ASN A 19 5.63 -54.82 38.03
N SER A 20 6.40 -55.86 38.38
CA SER A 20 6.38 -57.15 37.68
C SER A 20 5.03 -57.84 37.82
N ILE A 21 4.44 -57.82 39.03
CA ILE A 21 3.09 -58.37 39.25
C ILE A 21 2.03 -57.60 38.44
N TYR A 22 2.14 -56.28 38.32
CA TYR A 22 1.25 -55.49 37.45
C TYR A 22 1.41 -55.82 35.97
N SER A 23 2.63 -56.13 35.51
CA SER A 23 2.84 -56.63 34.14
C SER A 23 2.16 -57.98 33.96
N PHE A 24 2.39 -58.96 34.85
CA PHE A 24 1.77 -60.29 34.75
C PHE A 24 0.23 -60.25 34.78
N LEU A 25 -0.36 -59.29 35.49
CA LEU A 25 -1.81 -59.05 35.47
C LEU A 25 -2.28 -58.44 34.14
N LYS A 26 -1.47 -57.59 33.50
CA LYS A 26 -1.77 -56.96 32.21
C LYS A 26 -1.60 -57.94 31.05
N ASP A 27 -0.58 -58.77 31.13
CA ASP A 27 -0.21 -59.77 30.12
C ASP A 27 -1.09 -61.02 30.22
N GLY A 28 -1.84 -61.19 31.32
CA GLY A 28 -2.82 -62.26 31.53
C GLY A 28 -2.25 -63.53 32.17
N ASP A 29 -0.97 -63.51 32.54
CA ASP A 29 -0.25 -64.62 33.16
C ASP A 29 -0.79 -64.99 34.55
N ILE A 30 -1.21 -63.97 35.31
CA ILE A 30 -1.89 -64.12 36.61
C ILE A 30 -3.33 -63.62 36.47
N LYS A 31 -4.31 -64.46 36.84
CA LYS A 31 -5.71 -64.02 36.89
C LYS A 31 -6.00 -63.25 38.17
N SER A 32 -6.78 -62.18 38.06
CA SER A 32 -7.27 -61.42 39.21
C SER A 32 -8.79 -61.35 39.25
N VAL A 33 -9.32 -61.29 40.46
CA VAL A 33 -10.74 -61.10 40.76
C VAL A 33 -10.92 -59.70 41.34
N ARG A 34 -11.93 -58.98 40.85
CA ARG A 34 -12.28 -57.65 41.36
C ARG A 34 -13.37 -57.76 42.40
N ILE A 35 -13.08 -57.40 43.65
CA ILE A 35 -14.08 -57.34 44.72
C ILE A 35 -14.44 -55.86 44.93
N GLY A 36 -15.64 -55.48 44.49
CA GLY A 36 -16.15 -54.11 44.57
C GLY A 36 -15.52 -53.12 43.57
N LYS A 37 -15.71 -51.81 43.82
CA LYS A 37 -15.36 -50.72 42.89
C LYS A 37 -13.89 -50.28 42.95
N GLY A 38 -12.91 -51.18 42.82
CA GLY A 38 -11.62 -50.69 42.28
C GLY A 38 -10.30 -51.43 42.52
N LYS A 39 -10.19 -52.41 43.42
CA LYS A 39 -8.88 -53.05 43.69
C LYS A 39 -8.85 -54.50 43.20
N PHE A 40 -7.86 -54.82 42.37
CA PHE A 40 -7.57 -56.19 41.93
C PHE A 40 -7.08 -57.02 43.12
N ARG A 41 -7.62 -58.23 43.27
CA ARG A 41 -7.08 -59.24 44.19
C ARG A 41 -6.76 -60.52 43.45
N ILE A 42 -5.70 -61.19 43.86
CA ILE A 42 -5.18 -62.42 43.25
C ILE A 42 -5.63 -63.61 44.12
N PRO A 43 -6.36 -64.59 43.58
CA PRO A 43 -6.74 -65.81 44.32
C PRO A 43 -5.52 -66.61 44.77
N GLN A 44 -5.62 -67.32 45.91
CA GLN A 44 -4.57 -68.22 46.39
C GLN A 44 -4.18 -69.26 45.32
N SER A 45 -5.14 -69.83 44.57
CA SER A 45 -4.85 -70.79 43.50
C SER A 45 -3.90 -70.26 42.43
N GLU A 46 -3.96 -68.97 42.09
CA GLU A 46 -3.04 -68.36 41.13
C GLU A 46 -1.67 -68.10 41.75
N ILE A 47 -1.59 -67.77 43.04
CA ILE A 47 -0.29 -67.66 43.74
C ILE A 47 0.41 -69.00 43.82
N ASP A 48 -0.32 -70.08 44.12
CA ASP A 48 0.25 -71.42 44.21
C ASP A 48 0.61 -71.98 42.83
N ARG A 49 -0.17 -71.67 41.79
CA ARG A 49 0.16 -72.01 40.39
C ARG A 49 1.41 -71.29 39.91
N PHE A 50 1.57 -70.01 40.25
CA PHE A 50 2.71 -69.21 39.82
C PHE A 50 3.97 -69.45 40.68
N GLY A 51 3.78 -69.76 41.97
CA GLY A 51 4.84 -70.06 42.93
C GLY A 51 5.27 -71.53 42.97
N GLY A 52 4.47 -72.45 42.44
CA GLY A 52 4.71 -73.90 42.45
C GLY A 52 5.52 -74.45 41.27
N GLY A 53 6.02 -73.60 40.38
CA GLY A 53 6.86 -73.98 39.23
C GLY A 53 8.35 -73.93 39.53
N SER A 54 8.87 -74.90 40.29
CA SER A 54 10.31 -75.08 40.57
C SER A 54 11.09 -75.68 39.38
N GLU A 55 10.91 -75.19 38.16
CA GLU A 55 11.69 -75.58 36.97
C GLU A 55 11.90 -74.39 36.03
N ARG A 56 12.89 -73.52 36.35
CA ARG A 56 13.60 -72.65 35.38
C ARG A 56 14.82 -71.95 36.01
N ILE A 57 15.59 -72.69 36.81
CA ILE A 57 16.83 -72.19 37.44
C ILE A 57 18.03 -72.21 36.45
N GLU A 58 17.90 -72.80 35.25
CA GLU A 58 19.03 -72.86 34.29
C GLU A 58 19.31 -71.58 33.50
N ASN A 59 18.41 -70.59 33.46
CA ASN A 59 18.67 -69.34 32.71
C ASN A 59 19.38 -68.24 33.52
N LYS A 60 19.72 -68.49 34.79
CA LYS A 60 20.37 -67.47 35.63
C LYS A 60 21.89 -67.40 35.41
N LYS A 61 22.54 -68.51 35.01
CA LYS A 61 23.98 -68.54 34.69
C LYS A 61 24.30 -67.90 33.33
N MET A 62 23.45 -68.10 32.31
CA MET A 62 23.65 -67.51 30.97
C MET A 62 23.54 -65.96 30.99
N VAL A 63 22.71 -65.41 31.88
CA VAL A 63 22.55 -63.95 32.04
C VAL A 63 23.69 -63.34 32.85
N GLU A 64 24.29 -64.07 33.79
CA GLU A 64 25.45 -63.59 34.56
C GLU A 64 26.74 -63.57 33.71
N GLU A 65 26.93 -64.51 32.77
CA GLU A 65 28.07 -64.51 31.84
C GLU A 65 27.98 -63.39 30.78
N MET A 66 26.80 -63.13 30.21
CA MET A 66 26.61 -62.00 29.28
C MET A 66 26.79 -60.62 29.95
N VAL A 67 26.51 -60.49 31.24
CA VAL A 67 26.68 -59.23 31.98
C VAL A 67 28.14 -59.00 32.41
N ALA A 68 28.93 -60.07 32.55
CA ALA A 68 30.37 -59.97 32.81
C ALA A 68 31.15 -59.50 31.57
N GLU A 69 30.79 -60.01 30.38
CA GLU A 69 31.47 -59.67 29.12
C GLU A 69 31.24 -58.20 28.68
N VAL A 70 30.09 -57.61 29.04
CA VAL A 70 29.78 -56.20 28.76
C VAL A 70 30.49 -55.23 29.72
N LYS A 71 30.95 -55.71 30.89
CA LYS A 71 31.61 -54.86 31.91
C LYS A 71 33.10 -54.61 31.67
N GLU A 72 33.77 -55.38 30.81
CA GLU A 72 35.20 -55.18 30.53
C GLU A 72 35.49 -54.14 29.43
N GLN A 73 34.49 -53.63 28.69
CA GLN A 73 34.71 -52.71 27.57
C GLN A 73 34.38 -51.23 27.82
N VAL A 74 34.03 -50.80 29.04
CA VAL A 74 33.75 -49.36 29.29
C VAL A 74 34.46 -48.85 30.54
N GLN A 75 35.57 -48.14 30.33
CA GLN A 75 36.20 -47.31 31.37
C GLN A 75 35.25 -46.17 31.80
N PRO A 76 35.21 -45.79 33.09
CA PRO A 76 34.38 -44.69 33.56
C PRO A 76 35.04 -43.35 33.24
N LYS A 77 34.39 -42.53 32.38
CA LYS A 77 34.73 -41.13 32.18
C LYS A 77 33.85 -40.26 33.09
N GLU A 78 34.50 -39.37 33.82
CA GLU A 78 33.96 -38.49 34.87
C GLU A 78 32.65 -37.77 34.50
N MET A 79 31.75 -37.66 35.49
CA MET A 79 30.48 -36.91 35.41
C MET A 79 30.72 -35.41 35.29
N GLY A 80 30.55 -34.88 34.07
CA GLY A 80 30.22 -33.46 33.81
C GLY A 80 28.73 -33.17 34.07
N PRO A 81 28.32 -31.89 34.10
CA PRO A 81 27.09 -31.44 34.79
C PRO A 81 25.79 -31.86 34.10
N LEU A 82 24.73 -31.96 34.91
CA LEU A 82 23.34 -32.28 34.57
C LEU A 82 22.92 -31.79 33.17
N VAL A 83 22.61 -32.75 32.30
CA VAL A 83 21.86 -32.52 31.06
C VAL A 83 20.35 -32.51 31.39
N LEU A 84 19.70 -31.40 31.08
CA LEU A 84 18.24 -31.18 31.13
C LEU A 84 17.47 -32.15 30.19
N PRO A 85 16.15 -32.35 30.40
CA PRO A 85 15.41 -33.51 29.92
C PRO A 85 15.25 -33.55 28.40
N THR A 86 15.24 -34.77 27.85
CA THR A 86 14.95 -35.07 26.45
C THR A 86 13.51 -34.66 26.07
N PRO A 87 13.27 -34.20 24.82
CA PRO A 87 11.92 -33.90 24.34
C PRO A 87 11.09 -35.17 24.15
N ARG A 88 9.79 -35.10 24.46
CA ARG A 88 8.83 -36.20 24.30
C ARG A 88 8.64 -36.55 22.81
N PRO A 89 8.50 -37.83 22.43
CA PRO A 89 8.26 -38.23 21.05
C PRO A 89 6.77 -38.02 20.71
N GLY A 90 6.47 -37.10 19.79
CA GLY A 90 5.22 -37.11 19.04
C GLY A 90 5.30 -38.13 17.90
N LYS A 91 4.17 -38.69 17.48
CA LYS A 91 4.06 -39.65 16.36
C LYS A 91 4.68 -39.10 15.08
N SER A 92 5.39 -39.91 14.29
CA SER A 92 6.05 -39.45 13.06
C SER A 92 5.02 -39.03 11.99
N LEU A 93 5.41 -38.19 11.02
CA LEU A 93 4.53 -37.74 9.92
C LEU A 93 3.96 -38.92 9.10
N GLU A 94 4.68 -40.05 9.07
CA GLU A 94 4.25 -41.31 8.44
C GLU A 94 3.13 -42.03 9.24
N GLU A 95 3.01 -41.78 10.55
CA GLU A 95 1.94 -42.32 11.40
C GLU A 95 0.66 -41.46 11.37
N ILE A 96 0.72 -40.22 10.86
CA ILE A 96 -0.41 -39.26 10.78
C ILE A 96 -1.02 -39.22 9.37
N SER A 97 -0.48 -39.99 8.41
CA SER A 97 -0.87 -39.97 6.99
C SER A 97 -2.29 -40.47 6.68
N GLY A 98 -3.10 -40.80 7.69
CA GLY A 98 -4.49 -41.25 7.57
C GLY A 98 -5.54 -40.34 8.21
N GLU A 99 -5.15 -39.22 8.84
CA GLU A 99 -6.08 -38.27 9.47
C GLU A 99 -6.50 -37.14 8.51
N PRO A 100 -7.71 -36.56 8.67
CA PRO A 100 -8.11 -35.39 7.90
C PRO A 100 -7.16 -34.22 8.16
N PHE A 101 -6.77 -33.50 7.09
CA PHE A 101 -5.78 -32.42 7.09
C PHE A 101 -5.92 -31.42 8.25
N ILE A 102 -7.16 -31.11 8.66
CA ILE A 102 -7.44 -30.19 9.78
C ILE A 102 -7.00 -30.77 11.13
N ASN A 103 -7.17 -32.07 11.36
CA ASN A 103 -6.70 -32.73 12.58
C ASN A 103 -5.18 -32.91 12.57
N THR A 104 -4.60 -33.23 11.42
CA THR A 104 -3.15 -33.25 11.22
C THR A 104 -2.52 -31.89 11.52
N LEU A 105 -3.11 -30.80 11.00
CA LEU A 105 -2.70 -29.42 11.32
C LEU A 105 -2.84 -29.13 12.80
N ARG A 106 -3.97 -29.49 13.41
CA ARG A 106 -4.22 -29.24 14.83
C ARG A 106 -3.22 -29.96 15.74
N LEU A 107 -2.98 -31.25 15.50
CA LEU A 107 -2.00 -32.05 16.24
C LEU A 107 -0.58 -31.52 16.02
N TRP A 108 -0.27 -31.09 14.80
CA TRP A 108 1.01 -30.44 14.50
C TRP A 108 1.18 -29.11 15.25
N PHE A 109 0.14 -28.28 15.34
CA PHE A 109 0.15 -27.04 16.12
C PHE A 109 0.20 -27.27 17.64
N GLU A 110 -0.47 -28.31 18.16
CA GLU A 110 -0.54 -28.62 19.59
C GLU A 110 0.72 -29.35 20.10
N GLU A 111 1.31 -30.26 19.31
CA GLU A 111 2.39 -31.15 19.77
C GLU A 111 3.79 -30.73 19.29
N ARG A 112 3.92 -30.06 18.12
CA ARG A 112 5.21 -29.87 17.44
C ARG A 112 5.70 -28.42 17.37
N VAL A 113 4.89 -27.44 17.76
CA VAL A 113 5.36 -26.05 17.78
C VAL A 113 6.29 -25.82 18.97
N THR A 114 7.52 -25.50 18.64
CA THR A 114 8.57 -25.03 19.56
C THR A 114 8.24 -23.63 20.08
N ILE A 115 8.92 -23.18 21.15
CA ILE A 115 8.73 -21.82 21.66
C ILE A 115 9.35 -20.87 20.63
N PRO A 116 8.54 -20.12 19.87
CA PRO A 116 9.07 -19.30 18.80
C PRO A 116 9.90 -18.17 19.39
N ARG A 117 10.88 -17.67 18.64
CA ARG A 117 11.47 -16.37 18.93
C ARG A 117 10.38 -15.34 18.65
N LEU A 118 9.69 -14.96 19.72
CA LEU A 118 8.60 -13.98 19.76
C LEU A 118 8.86 -12.71 18.92
N PHE A 119 10.13 -12.36 18.75
CA PHE A 119 10.56 -11.24 17.92
C PHE A 119 10.62 -11.54 16.41
N ASP A 120 11.02 -12.74 15.99
CA ASP A 120 10.96 -13.17 14.59
C ASP A 120 9.52 -13.15 14.08
N TRP A 121 8.58 -13.48 14.95
CA TRP A 121 7.16 -13.38 14.67
C TRP A 121 6.68 -11.95 14.53
N PHE A 122 7.25 -11.00 15.28
CA PHE A 122 6.96 -9.58 15.07
C PHE A 122 7.56 -9.04 13.79
N ILE A 123 8.79 -9.41 13.46
CA ILE A 123 9.39 -9.07 12.17
C ILE A 123 8.54 -9.63 11.03
N GLY A 124 8.15 -10.91 11.13
CA GLY A 124 7.30 -11.58 10.15
C GLY A 124 5.94 -10.89 10.01
N LEU A 125 5.24 -10.65 11.13
CA LEU A 125 3.94 -9.98 11.15
C LEU A 125 4.02 -8.56 10.54
N SER A 126 5.02 -7.77 10.95
CA SER A 126 5.20 -6.40 10.47
C SER A 126 5.54 -6.37 8.98
N SER A 127 6.32 -7.35 8.50
CA SER A 127 6.67 -7.49 7.08
C SER A 127 5.46 -7.89 6.24
N ILE A 128 4.65 -8.84 6.70
CA ILE A 128 3.42 -9.26 6.01
C ILE A 128 2.45 -8.07 5.92
N ILE A 129 2.20 -7.38 7.03
CA ILE A 129 1.25 -6.26 7.04
C ILE A 129 1.75 -5.10 6.18
N LEU A 130 3.04 -4.78 6.21
CA LEU A 130 3.64 -3.78 5.33
C LEU A 130 3.50 -4.19 3.85
N GLY A 131 3.80 -5.45 3.51
CA GLY A 131 3.67 -5.94 2.14
C GLY A 131 2.23 -5.90 1.62
N ILE A 132 1.23 -6.21 2.47
CA ILE A 132 -0.19 -6.12 2.13
C ILE A 132 -0.65 -4.66 2.04
N SER A 133 -0.20 -3.78 2.94
CA SER A 133 -0.61 -2.37 2.95
C SER A 133 -0.08 -1.58 1.76
N MET A 134 1.06 -1.97 1.19
CA MET A 134 1.60 -1.39 -0.04
C MET A 134 0.75 -1.68 -1.31
N PHE A 135 -0.33 -2.46 -1.22
CA PHE A 135 -1.35 -2.54 -2.28
C PHE A 135 -2.31 -1.35 -2.27
N LEU A 136 -2.38 -0.61 -1.16
CA LEU A 136 -3.18 0.61 -1.06
C LEU A 136 -2.51 1.76 -1.83
N HIS A 137 -3.31 2.70 -2.33
CA HIS A 137 -2.78 3.96 -2.82
C HIS A 137 -2.23 4.76 -1.64
N THR A 138 -0.92 5.02 -1.66
CA THR A 138 -0.18 5.72 -0.59
C THR A 138 0.54 6.94 -1.15
N LYS A 139 0.48 8.05 -0.42
CA LYS A 139 0.94 9.37 -0.88
C LYS A 139 2.43 9.44 -1.24
N GLN A 140 3.24 8.48 -0.81
CA GLN A 140 4.64 8.37 -1.22
C GLN A 140 4.82 8.22 -2.75
N VAL A 141 3.83 7.68 -3.46
CA VAL A 141 3.88 7.50 -4.92
C VAL A 141 3.49 8.79 -5.65
N ASP A 142 3.02 9.82 -4.94
CA ASP A 142 2.67 11.12 -5.54
C ASP A 142 3.90 11.82 -6.11
N ALA A 143 5.07 11.62 -5.50
CA ALA A 143 6.33 12.17 -5.99
C ALA A 143 6.85 11.39 -7.21
N LEU A 144 6.96 12.07 -8.36
CA LEU A 144 7.50 11.50 -9.61
C LEU A 144 8.83 10.74 -9.43
N GLN A 145 9.72 11.23 -8.56
CA GLN A 145 11.01 10.58 -8.29
C GLN A 145 10.85 9.19 -7.70
N VAL A 146 9.87 9.00 -6.80
CA VAL A 146 9.49 7.70 -6.26
C VAL A 146 8.78 6.86 -7.33
N GLY A 147 7.95 7.50 -8.15
CA GLY A 147 7.26 6.88 -9.29
C GLY A 147 8.17 6.18 -10.29
N ARG A 148 9.38 6.70 -10.52
CA ARG A 148 10.40 6.07 -11.39
C ARG A 148 10.82 4.67 -10.90
N PHE A 149 10.70 4.42 -9.60
CA PHE A 149 11.00 3.10 -9.01
C PHE A 149 9.75 2.22 -8.88
N SER A 150 8.63 2.57 -9.52
CA SER A 150 7.37 1.81 -9.45
C SER A 150 7.51 0.32 -9.76
N MET A 151 8.41 -0.03 -10.69
CA MET A 151 8.73 -1.42 -11.04
C MET A 151 9.30 -2.23 -9.87
N TRP A 152 9.95 -1.59 -8.89
CA TRP A 152 10.54 -2.25 -7.72
C TRP A 152 9.54 -2.46 -6.58
N PHE A 153 8.44 -1.71 -6.53
CA PHE A 153 7.44 -1.88 -5.48
C PHE A 153 6.79 -3.26 -5.52
N THR A 154 6.56 -3.85 -6.70
CA THR A 154 5.96 -5.20 -6.79
C THR A 154 6.89 -6.29 -6.24
N PRO A 155 8.18 -6.38 -6.63
CA PRO A 155 9.14 -7.27 -5.99
C PRO A 155 9.28 -7.05 -4.48
N ILE A 156 9.34 -5.80 -4.01
CA ILE A 156 9.45 -5.49 -2.58
C ILE A 156 8.24 -6.02 -1.82
N ARG A 157 7.02 -5.75 -2.32
CA ARG A 157 5.76 -6.23 -1.74
C ARG A 157 5.74 -7.75 -1.57
N VAL A 158 6.03 -8.47 -2.65
CA VAL A 158 6.03 -9.94 -2.65
C VAL A 158 7.14 -10.50 -1.74
N SER A 159 8.33 -9.89 -1.77
CA SER A 159 9.45 -10.28 -0.92
C SER A 159 9.14 -10.12 0.57
N LEU A 160 8.50 -9.02 0.97
CA LEU A 160 8.07 -8.78 2.35
C LEU A 160 7.06 -9.83 2.84
N ILE A 161 6.05 -10.14 2.01
CA ILE A 161 5.02 -11.14 2.36
C ILE A 161 5.64 -12.53 2.47
N LEU A 162 6.35 -12.98 1.43
CA LEU A 162 6.91 -14.32 1.38
C LEU A 162 8.00 -14.53 2.44
N SER A 163 8.87 -13.54 2.64
CA SER A 163 9.93 -13.64 3.65
C SER A 163 9.39 -13.50 5.07
N GLY A 164 8.32 -12.73 5.28
CA GLY A 164 7.63 -12.65 6.57
C GLY A 164 6.93 -13.95 6.94
N ILE A 165 6.22 -14.58 6.01
CA ILE A 165 5.64 -15.92 6.19
C ILE A 165 6.75 -16.95 6.38
N GLY A 166 7.77 -16.90 5.52
CA GLY A 166 8.92 -17.79 5.56
C GLY A 166 9.66 -17.73 6.90
N LEU A 167 9.82 -16.55 7.50
CA LEU A 167 10.42 -16.39 8.82
C LEU A 167 9.60 -17.10 9.90
N ILE A 168 8.28 -16.87 9.94
CA ILE A 168 7.36 -17.53 10.90
C ILE A 168 7.40 -19.06 10.74
N VAL A 169 7.30 -19.56 9.51
CA VAL A 169 7.33 -20.99 9.21
C VAL A 169 8.69 -21.61 9.53
N SER A 170 9.79 -20.91 9.24
CA SER A 170 11.14 -21.40 9.52
C SER A 170 11.39 -21.57 11.02
N ASP A 171 10.88 -20.65 11.84
CA ASP A 171 10.99 -20.72 13.30
C ASP A 171 10.19 -21.90 13.87
N MET A 172 9.11 -22.32 13.20
CA MET A 172 8.32 -23.50 13.57
C MET A 172 9.00 -24.83 13.23
N ILE A 173 9.77 -24.91 12.14
CA ILE A 173 10.33 -26.16 11.59
C ILE A 173 11.75 -26.45 12.12
N GLN A 174 12.44 -25.44 12.68
CA GLN A 174 13.88 -25.47 12.91
C GLN A 174 14.41 -26.54 13.89
N GLU A 175 13.62 -27.05 14.83
CA GLU A 175 14.08 -28.14 15.73
C GLU A 175 13.87 -29.54 15.15
N GLU A 176 12.95 -29.72 14.19
CA GLU A 176 12.61 -31.05 13.66
C GLU A 176 13.67 -31.54 12.65
N PHE A 177 14.34 -30.62 11.98
CA PHE A 177 15.32 -30.92 10.93
C PHE A 177 16.60 -30.12 11.13
N ILE A 178 17.65 -30.79 11.61
CA ILE A 178 19.00 -30.21 11.78
C ILE A 178 19.52 -29.55 10.48
N ARG A 179 19.08 -30.02 9.31
CA ARG A 179 19.41 -29.48 7.98
C ARG A 179 18.88 -28.05 7.74
N TYR A 180 17.84 -27.59 8.45
CA TYR A 180 17.22 -26.26 8.28
C TYR A 180 17.56 -25.25 9.39
N ARG A 181 18.58 -25.54 10.21
CA ARG A 181 18.98 -24.68 11.35
C ARG A 181 19.30 -23.23 10.98
N ASN A 182 19.63 -22.95 9.72
CA ASN A 182 19.97 -21.60 9.24
C ASN A 182 18.86 -20.92 8.42
N LEU A 183 17.70 -21.57 8.25
CA LEU A 183 16.63 -21.06 7.39
C LEU A 183 16.04 -19.71 7.88
N SER A 184 15.90 -19.51 9.19
CA SER A 184 15.45 -18.24 9.77
C SER A 184 16.42 -17.09 9.49
N ASN A 185 17.74 -17.34 9.57
CA ASN A 185 18.75 -16.34 9.22
C ASN A 185 18.71 -15.96 7.74
N TYR A 186 18.41 -16.90 6.84
CA TYR A 186 18.21 -16.60 5.43
C TYR A 186 17.07 -15.60 5.23
N PHE A 187 15.90 -15.86 5.81
CA PHE A 187 14.76 -14.93 5.70
C PHE A 187 15.04 -13.57 6.36
N ARG A 188 15.78 -13.53 7.47
CA ARG A 188 16.22 -12.25 8.08
C ARG A 188 17.12 -11.44 7.14
N VAL A 189 18.05 -12.07 6.43
CA VAL A 189 18.92 -11.38 5.46
C VAL A 189 18.11 -10.85 4.27
N VAL A 190 17.16 -11.63 3.76
CA VAL A 190 16.25 -11.18 2.68
C VAL A 190 15.39 -10.00 3.15
N LEU A 191 14.85 -10.05 4.37
CA LEU A 191 14.09 -8.94 4.94
C LEU A 191 14.96 -7.70 5.14
N PHE A 192 16.18 -7.85 5.67
CA PHE A 192 17.14 -6.75 5.77
C PHE A 192 17.37 -6.07 4.42
N ALA A 193 17.69 -6.85 3.38
CA ALA A 193 17.92 -6.32 2.04
C ALA A 193 16.68 -5.62 1.47
N THR A 194 15.49 -6.20 1.68
CA THR A 194 14.21 -5.63 1.23
C THR A 194 13.89 -4.30 1.93
N TYR A 195 14.04 -4.22 3.25
CA TYR A 195 13.82 -2.98 4.01
C TYR A 195 14.87 -1.91 3.70
N ALA A 196 16.14 -2.29 3.51
CA ALA A 196 17.19 -1.38 3.10
C ALA A 196 16.95 -0.83 1.68
N GLY A 197 16.51 -1.68 0.75
CA GLY A 197 16.13 -1.29 -0.61
C GLY A 197 14.95 -0.32 -0.62
N LEU A 198 13.91 -0.59 0.18
CA LEU A 198 12.76 0.31 0.33
C LEU A 198 13.19 1.68 0.92
N SER A 199 14.01 1.66 1.97
CA SER A 199 14.56 2.85 2.62
C SER A 199 15.39 3.70 1.62
N TRP A 200 16.19 3.07 0.77
CA TRP A 200 16.96 3.74 -0.28
C TRP A 200 16.08 4.38 -1.37
N ILE A 201 15.03 3.68 -1.83
CA ILE A 201 14.08 4.23 -2.81
C ILE A 201 13.41 5.50 -2.26
N LEU A 202 13.02 5.47 -0.99
CA LEU A 202 12.38 6.63 -0.34
C LEU A 202 13.35 7.79 -0.15
N LEU A 203 14.62 7.52 0.17
CA LEU A 203 15.66 8.55 0.18
C LEU A 203 15.81 9.23 -1.19
N MET A 204 15.79 8.46 -2.28
CA MET A 204 15.83 9.01 -3.65
C MET A 204 14.61 9.84 -4.00
N GLY A 205 13.49 9.66 -3.28
CA GLY A 205 12.30 10.48 -3.36
C GLY A 205 12.30 11.71 -2.46
N ASN A 206 13.42 12.01 -1.79
CA ASN A 206 13.54 13.05 -0.76
C ASN A 206 12.59 12.83 0.44
N ASP A 207 12.35 11.57 0.81
CA ASP A 207 11.46 11.19 1.90
C ASP A 207 12.26 10.70 3.13
N ALA A 208 12.58 11.64 4.02
CA ALA A 208 13.40 11.38 5.20
C ALA A 208 12.70 10.49 6.23
N ASP A 209 11.37 10.61 6.36
CA ASP A 209 10.56 9.81 7.27
C ASP A 209 10.59 8.32 6.87
N GLY A 210 10.38 8.04 5.59
CA GLY A 210 10.47 6.70 5.02
C GLY A 210 11.84 6.07 5.25
N LEU A 211 12.91 6.84 5.03
CA LEU A 211 14.28 6.41 5.32
C LEU A 211 14.42 6.02 6.79
N ALA A 212 14.01 6.88 7.72
CA ALA A 212 14.17 6.64 9.15
C ALA A 212 13.38 5.40 9.62
N ILE A 213 12.10 5.29 9.24
CA ILE A 213 11.23 4.19 9.67
C ILE A 213 11.78 2.84 9.20
N TYR A 214 12.00 2.67 7.90
CA TYR A 214 12.39 1.38 7.33
C TYR A 214 13.88 1.10 7.48
N GLY A 215 14.73 2.14 7.44
CA GLY A 215 16.18 2.03 7.61
C GLY A 215 16.59 1.66 9.02
N LEU A 216 15.97 2.26 10.05
CA LEU A 216 16.19 1.85 11.45
C LEU A 216 15.70 0.43 11.71
N PHE A 217 14.60 0.02 11.06
CA PHE A 217 14.11 -1.34 11.19
C PHE A 217 15.06 -2.35 10.53
N ALA A 218 15.58 -2.04 9.33
CA ALA A 218 16.61 -2.85 8.67
C ALA A 218 17.85 -3.00 9.57
N MET A 219 18.32 -1.91 10.17
CA MET A 219 19.42 -1.91 11.15
C MET A 219 19.12 -2.81 12.36
N ALA A 220 17.90 -2.77 12.90
CA ALA A 220 17.51 -3.62 14.01
C ALA A 220 17.54 -5.12 13.65
N ILE A 221 17.07 -5.47 12.46
CA ILE A 221 17.14 -6.84 11.92
C ILE A 221 18.60 -7.27 11.75
N LEU A 222 19.46 -6.40 11.21
CA LEU A 222 20.87 -6.68 11.02
C LEU A 222 21.61 -6.90 12.35
N ILE A 223 21.37 -6.05 13.34
CA ILE A 223 21.98 -6.17 14.67
C ILE A 223 21.63 -7.51 15.30
N GLU A 224 20.37 -7.95 15.16
CA GLU A 224 19.95 -9.24 15.67
C GLU A 224 20.57 -10.41 14.90
N ALA A 225 20.66 -10.31 13.57
CA ALA A 225 21.24 -11.34 12.72
C ALA A 225 22.75 -11.51 12.96
N VAL A 226 23.49 -10.43 13.22
CA VAL A 226 24.95 -10.43 13.36
C VAL A 226 25.41 -10.60 14.80
N PHE A 227 24.83 -9.86 15.74
CA PHE A 227 25.37 -9.76 17.11
C PHE A 227 24.65 -10.65 18.15
N ALA A 228 23.65 -11.44 17.72
CA ALA A 228 22.87 -12.31 18.60
C ALA A 228 22.32 -11.60 19.87
N VAL A 229 22.04 -10.30 19.76
CA VAL A 229 21.48 -9.50 20.86
C VAL A 229 20.12 -10.08 21.25
N ARG A 230 19.76 -10.02 22.53
CA ARG A 230 18.40 -10.40 22.97
C ARG A 230 17.37 -9.59 22.18
N SER A 231 16.55 -10.28 21.41
CA SER A 231 15.66 -9.69 20.41
C SER A 231 14.73 -8.60 20.95
N SER A 232 14.30 -8.70 22.22
CA SER A 232 13.49 -7.65 22.87
C SER A 232 14.24 -6.33 23.05
N THR A 233 15.57 -6.35 23.23
CA THR A 233 16.37 -5.13 23.39
C THR A 233 16.59 -4.43 22.06
N ALA A 234 16.83 -5.18 20.97
CA ALA A 234 16.94 -4.62 19.61
C ALA A 234 15.68 -3.85 19.22
N TYR A 235 14.51 -4.37 19.59
CA TYR A 235 13.25 -3.68 19.32
C TYR A 235 13.01 -2.42 20.15
N MET A 236 13.37 -2.44 21.44
CA MET A 236 13.28 -1.24 22.28
C MET A 236 14.16 -0.13 21.71
N LEU A 237 15.36 -0.48 21.23
CA LEU A 237 16.26 0.45 20.55
C LEU A 237 15.66 0.96 19.24
N TYR A 238 14.97 0.11 18.46
CA TYR A 238 14.25 0.55 17.27
C TYR A 238 13.14 1.57 17.59
N ILE A 239 12.24 1.26 18.54
CA ILE A 239 11.13 2.16 18.91
C ILE A 239 11.66 3.52 19.40
N GLN A 240 12.64 3.49 20.30
CA GLN A 240 13.20 4.71 20.88
C GLN A 240 14.05 5.46 19.85
N GLY A 241 14.81 4.74 19.02
CA GLY A 241 15.57 5.29 17.90
C GLY A 241 14.67 5.96 16.87
N LEU A 242 13.48 5.42 16.61
CA LEU A 242 12.50 6.02 15.70
C LEU A 242 11.99 7.35 16.24
N LEU A 243 11.69 7.42 17.54
CA LEU A 243 11.30 8.68 18.19
C LEU A 243 12.43 9.72 18.15
N ILE A 244 13.67 9.29 18.41
CA ILE A 244 14.86 10.16 18.31
C ILE A 244 15.07 10.63 16.87
N ALA A 245 14.94 9.74 15.88
CA ALA A 245 15.08 10.07 14.47
C ALA A 245 14.01 11.05 14.00
N THR A 246 12.75 10.83 14.38
CA THR A 246 11.67 11.80 14.12
C THR A 246 12.01 13.16 14.72
N ALA A 247 12.46 13.22 15.99
CA ALA A 247 12.86 14.48 16.63
C ALA A 247 14.06 15.16 15.95
N LEU A 248 15.03 14.38 15.43
CA LEU A 248 16.16 14.90 14.65
C LEU A 248 15.73 15.43 13.28
N ILE A 249 14.83 14.73 12.58
CA ILE A 249 14.28 15.20 11.29
C ILE A 249 13.57 16.53 11.50
N PHE A 250 12.75 16.66 12.54
CA PHE A 250 12.13 17.94 12.90
C PHE A 250 13.15 19.07 13.14
N PHE A 251 14.30 18.76 13.74
CA PHE A 251 15.34 19.74 14.05
C PHE A 251 16.12 20.20 12.79
N PHE A 252 16.48 19.26 11.90
CA PHE A 252 17.33 19.54 10.74
C PHE A 252 16.55 19.87 9.46
N TYR A 253 15.33 19.34 9.29
CA TYR A 253 14.51 19.48 8.08
C TYR A 253 13.10 20.00 8.40
N PRO A 254 12.96 21.21 8.97
CA PRO A 254 11.67 21.77 9.40
C PRO A 254 10.69 22.04 8.25
N ALA A 255 11.19 22.16 7.02
CA ALA A 255 10.40 22.46 5.82
C ALA A 255 9.94 21.21 5.04
N ASP A 256 10.14 20.01 5.60
CA ASP A 256 9.70 18.77 4.95
C ASP A 256 8.17 18.80 4.74
N PRO A 257 7.66 18.65 3.50
CA PRO A 257 6.23 18.69 3.18
C PRO A 257 5.40 17.67 3.96
N SER A 258 6.01 16.54 4.36
CA SER A 258 5.34 15.47 5.12
C SER A 258 5.10 15.84 6.59
N LEU A 259 5.90 16.78 7.13
CA LEU A 259 5.83 17.26 8.52
C LEU A 259 5.32 18.70 8.62
N SER A 260 5.21 19.43 7.51
CA SER A 260 5.00 20.88 7.47
C SER A 260 3.80 21.42 8.29
N PRO A 261 2.67 20.70 8.47
CA PRO A 261 1.56 21.22 9.29
C PRO A 261 1.86 21.12 10.80
N ILE A 262 2.44 20.00 11.26
CA ILE A 262 2.82 19.80 12.67
C ILE A 262 4.07 20.61 12.98
N ALA A 263 5.07 20.54 12.10
CA ALA A 263 6.30 21.31 12.19
C ALA A 263 5.97 22.80 12.18
N GLY A 264 5.12 23.28 11.27
CA GLY A 264 4.73 24.69 11.18
C GLY A 264 4.03 25.19 12.44
N GLY A 265 3.11 24.42 13.03
CA GLY A 265 2.45 24.78 14.29
C GLY A 265 3.39 24.79 15.50
N LEU A 266 4.24 23.76 15.63
CA LEU A 266 5.23 23.66 16.71
C LEU A 266 6.38 24.66 16.56
N LEU A 267 6.88 24.89 15.34
CA LEU A 267 7.92 25.88 15.04
C LEU A 267 7.40 27.30 15.18
N ALA A 268 6.14 27.59 14.80
CA ALA A 268 5.55 28.91 15.05
C ALA A 268 5.34 29.17 16.55
N MET A 269 4.95 28.14 17.32
CA MET A 269 4.87 28.24 18.79
C MET A 269 6.23 28.39 19.47
N LEU A 270 7.28 27.79 18.90
CA LEU A 270 8.63 27.73 19.47
C LEU A 270 9.64 28.56 18.67
N ASP A 271 9.17 29.54 17.89
CA ASP A 271 10.06 30.33 17.05
C ASP A 271 11.00 31.13 17.96
N GLY A 272 12.31 30.89 17.84
CA GLY A 272 13.34 31.37 18.77
C GLY A 272 13.82 30.38 19.86
N PHE A 273 13.16 29.23 20.04
CA PHE A 273 13.47 28.23 21.09
C PHE A 273 14.01 26.89 20.56
N LYS A 274 14.81 26.90 19.47
CA LYS A 274 15.45 25.68 18.92
C LYS A 274 16.24 24.88 19.96
N TRP A 275 16.79 25.54 20.98
CA TRP A 275 17.48 24.91 22.11
C TRP A 275 16.58 23.98 22.93
N VAL A 276 15.28 24.25 23.06
CA VAL A 276 14.32 23.39 23.77
C VAL A 276 14.22 22.03 23.07
N TRP A 277 14.12 22.03 21.75
CA TRP A 277 14.12 20.79 20.96
C TRP A 277 15.43 20.02 21.07
N PHE A 278 16.57 20.71 21.10
CA PHE A 278 17.86 20.07 21.37
C PHE A 278 17.88 19.37 22.74
N PHE A 279 17.39 20.03 23.79
CA PHE A 279 17.29 19.41 25.13
C PHE A 279 16.33 18.21 25.15
N VAL A 280 15.23 18.24 24.39
CA VAL A 280 14.33 17.09 24.24
C VAL A 280 15.09 15.92 23.63
N VAL A 281 15.77 16.11 22.48
CA VAL A 281 16.55 15.04 21.82
C VAL A 281 17.63 14.48 22.75
N VAL A 282 18.40 15.34 23.42
CA VAL A 282 19.44 14.92 24.37
C VAL A 282 18.83 14.13 25.53
N SER A 283 17.68 14.58 26.07
CA SER A 283 16.99 13.88 27.15
C SER A 283 16.50 12.50 26.71
N LEU A 284 15.94 12.38 25.50
CA LEU A 284 15.51 11.10 24.93
C LEU A 284 16.70 10.13 24.81
N VAL A 285 17.82 10.59 24.25
CA VAL A 285 19.06 9.80 24.13
C VAL A 285 19.59 9.38 25.50
N MET A 286 19.63 10.30 26.48
CA MET A 286 20.11 10.02 27.83
C MET A 286 19.24 8.97 28.54
N VAL A 287 17.91 9.05 28.41
CA VAL A 287 16.99 8.04 28.99
C VAL A 287 17.18 6.68 28.32
N THR A 288 17.35 6.65 26.99
CA THR A 288 17.65 5.41 26.25
C THR A 288 18.96 4.78 26.70
N LEU A 289 20.04 5.56 26.80
CA LEU A 289 21.34 5.09 27.25
C LEU A 289 21.30 4.61 28.72
N TYR A 290 20.64 5.37 29.59
CA TYR A 290 20.45 4.99 30.99
C TYR A 290 19.70 3.67 31.12
N GLY A 291 18.59 3.51 30.38
CA GLY A 291 17.82 2.28 30.37
C GLY A 291 18.57 1.09 29.77
N PHE A 292 19.45 1.32 28.80
CA PHE A 292 20.25 0.28 28.16
C PHE A 292 21.36 -0.25 29.08
N PHE A 293 22.10 0.65 29.73
CA PHE A 293 23.28 0.28 30.53
C PHE A 293 22.98 0.02 32.01
N TRP A 294 22.04 0.75 32.63
CA TRP A 294 21.80 0.68 34.09
C TRP A 294 20.50 0.00 34.49
N ASP A 295 19.35 0.36 33.91
CA ASP A 295 18.05 -0.20 34.30
C ASP A 295 17.12 -0.58 33.14
N LYS A 296 17.02 -1.89 32.89
CA LYS A 296 16.14 -2.46 31.86
C LYS A 296 14.65 -2.22 32.12
N LYS A 297 14.22 -1.93 33.35
CA LYS A 297 12.84 -1.54 33.64
C LYS A 297 12.53 -0.16 33.10
N VAL A 298 13.44 0.80 33.28
CA VAL A 298 13.31 2.14 32.71
C VAL A 298 13.20 2.07 31.19
N LEU A 299 14.04 1.25 30.55
CA LEU A 299 13.98 1.02 29.10
C LEU A 299 12.60 0.49 28.65
N LYS A 300 12.05 -0.50 29.36
CA LYS A 300 10.74 -1.09 29.06
C LYS A 300 9.60 -0.09 29.24
N THR A 301 9.58 0.65 30.35
CA THR A 301 8.55 1.66 30.63
C THR A 301 8.61 2.82 29.63
N PHE A 302 9.82 3.26 29.30
CA PHE A 302 10.02 4.32 28.32
C PHE A 302 9.61 3.88 26.90
N SER A 303 9.83 2.61 26.53
CA SER A 303 9.31 2.06 25.27
C SER A 303 7.77 2.04 25.22
N ALA A 304 7.06 1.89 26.34
CA ALA A 304 5.61 2.00 26.35
C ALA A 304 5.13 3.44 26.13
N PHE A 305 5.80 4.42 26.74
CA PHE A 305 5.55 5.83 26.46
C PHE A 305 5.80 6.18 24.99
N CYS A 306 6.93 5.73 24.43
CA CYS A 306 7.21 5.88 23.01
C CYS A 306 6.13 5.19 22.16
N GLY A 307 5.66 4.00 22.56
CA GLY A 307 4.60 3.27 21.88
C GLY A 307 3.30 4.06 21.75
N ILE A 308 2.89 4.78 22.80
CA ILE A 308 1.71 5.67 22.76
C ILE A 308 1.91 6.80 21.74
N LEU A 309 3.08 7.44 21.74
CA LEU A 309 3.40 8.49 20.77
C LEU A 309 3.41 7.98 19.33
N LEU A 310 3.90 6.75 19.10
CA LEU A 310 3.87 6.11 17.79
C LEU A 310 2.45 5.81 17.30
N ILE A 311 1.50 5.52 18.20
CA ILE A 311 0.08 5.36 17.80
C ILE A 311 -0.48 6.69 17.28
N PHE A 312 -0.19 7.81 17.95
CA PHE A 312 -0.58 9.13 17.45
C PHE A 312 0.08 9.46 16.11
N LEU A 313 1.36 9.12 15.96
CA LEU A 313 2.07 9.28 14.69
C LEU A 313 1.47 8.42 13.56
N ALA A 314 1.06 7.18 13.88
CA ALA A 314 0.39 6.30 12.92
C ALA A 314 -0.96 6.87 12.46
N LEU A 315 -1.74 7.47 13.37
CA LEU A 315 -2.99 8.18 13.03
C LEU A 315 -2.71 9.39 12.15
N TYR A 316 -1.64 10.14 12.42
CA TYR A 316 -1.22 11.24 11.54
C TYR A 316 -0.87 10.76 10.13
N PHE A 317 -0.10 9.67 10.00
CA PHE A 317 0.21 9.09 8.70
C PHE A 317 -1.05 8.60 7.98
N ALA A 318 -2.00 7.97 8.68
CA ALA A 318 -3.28 7.57 8.11
C ALA A 318 -4.08 8.77 7.60
N ASN A 319 -4.13 9.86 8.37
CA ASN A 319 -4.83 11.09 7.99
C ASN A 319 -4.27 11.73 6.70
N ASN A 320 -2.99 11.49 6.41
CA ASN A 320 -2.29 12.02 5.23
C ASN A 320 -2.14 10.97 4.11
N ASN A 321 -2.87 9.86 4.15
CA ASN A 321 -2.83 8.77 3.16
C ASN A 321 -1.47 8.06 3.03
N TYR A 322 -0.63 8.06 4.07
CA TYR A 322 0.58 7.24 4.16
C TYR A 322 0.28 5.89 4.83
N TRP A 323 -0.56 5.07 4.19
CA TRP A 323 -1.13 3.86 4.80
C TRP A 323 -0.11 2.81 5.22
N ASP A 324 0.92 2.60 4.40
CA ASP A 324 1.99 1.65 4.67
C ASP A 324 2.80 2.02 5.91
N ARG A 325 3.06 3.31 6.13
CA ARG A 325 3.67 3.83 7.37
C ARG A 325 2.72 3.73 8.53
N ALA A 326 1.45 4.12 8.33
CA ALA A 326 0.44 4.09 9.38
C ALA A 326 0.33 2.70 10.00
N PHE A 327 0.15 1.65 9.19
CA PHE A 327 0.04 0.28 9.70
C PHE A 327 1.33 -0.21 10.35
N PHE A 328 2.48 0.05 9.73
CA PHE A 328 3.77 -0.40 10.25
C PHE A 328 4.13 0.26 11.59
N VAL A 329 3.95 1.58 11.69
CA VAL A 329 4.18 2.35 12.92
C VAL A 329 3.12 2.01 13.98
N LEU A 330 1.88 1.71 13.59
CA LEU A 330 0.84 1.27 14.53
C LEU A 330 1.23 -0.04 15.22
N ILE A 331 1.73 -1.04 14.45
CA ILE A 331 2.25 -2.29 15.02
C ILE A 331 3.42 -2.00 15.95
N ALA A 332 4.32 -1.10 15.55
CA ALA A 332 5.43 -0.69 16.40
C ALA A 332 4.99 -0.07 17.72
N GLY A 333 3.99 0.82 17.66
CA GLY A 333 3.41 1.45 18.83
C GLY A 333 2.75 0.45 19.79
N MET A 334 1.91 -0.44 19.25
CA MET A 334 1.22 -1.46 20.05
C MET A 334 2.19 -2.42 20.73
N ILE A 335 3.25 -2.86 20.05
CA ILE A 335 4.25 -3.74 20.67
C ILE A 335 5.03 -2.97 21.73
N GLY A 336 5.37 -1.69 21.48
CA GLY A 336 5.97 -0.80 22.47
C GLY A 336 5.19 -0.76 23.78
N MET A 337 3.86 -0.67 23.71
CA MET A 337 2.98 -0.71 24.90
C MET A 337 2.99 -2.04 25.65
N ILE A 338 3.29 -3.15 24.98
CA ILE A 338 3.34 -4.50 25.60
C ILE A 338 4.68 -4.73 26.32
N MET A 339 5.75 -3.98 25.98
CA MET A 339 7.11 -4.19 26.51
C MET A 339 7.26 -4.20 28.04
N PRO A 340 6.55 -3.38 28.83
CA PRO A 340 6.58 -3.46 30.30
C PRO A 340 6.11 -4.81 30.84
N PHE A 341 5.15 -5.45 30.16
CA PHE A 341 4.54 -6.72 30.53
C PHE A 341 5.21 -7.91 29.84
N TRP A 342 6.32 -7.68 29.14
CA TRP A 342 6.99 -8.68 28.30
C TRP A 342 7.36 -9.97 29.04
N GLU A 343 7.75 -9.89 30.32
CA GLU A 343 8.10 -11.09 31.10
C GLU A 343 6.87 -11.93 31.47
N THR A 344 5.78 -11.27 31.85
CA THR A 344 4.48 -11.92 32.13
C THR A 344 3.95 -12.61 30.88
N PHE A 345 4.05 -11.89 29.75
CA PHE A 345 3.72 -12.40 28.43
C PHE A 345 4.59 -13.63 28.10
N LYS A 346 5.92 -13.50 28.13
CA LYS A 346 6.86 -14.61 27.87
C LYS A 346 6.63 -15.82 28.78
N SER A 347 6.25 -15.61 30.04
CA SER A 347 5.93 -16.69 30.99
C SER A 347 4.69 -17.47 30.55
N LYS A 348 3.59 -16.79 30.22
CA LYS A 348 2.36 -17.42 29.69
C LYS A 348 2.59 -18.18 28.38
N PHE A 349 3.45 -17.64 27.51
CA PHE A 349 3.79 -18.25 26.23
C PHE A 349 4.45 -19.63 26.39
N LYS A 350 5.23 -19.81 27.46
CA LYS A 350 5.81 -21.12 27.78
C LYS A 350 4.75 -22.14 28.20
N THR A 351 3.61 -21.68 28.69
CA THR A 351 2.55 -22.51 29.28
C THR A 351 1.42 -22.83 28.30
N ASP A 352 1.01 -21.87 27.44
CA ASP A 352 -0.07 -22.05 26.45
C ASP A 352 0.42 -21.65 25.04
N ARG A 353 1.04 -22.60 24.34
CA ARG A 353 1.64 -22.38 22.99
C ARG A 353 0.60 -22.06 21.90
N PRO A 354 -0.58 -22.71 21.84
CA PRO A 354 -1.63 -22.35 20.87
C PRO A 354 -2.19 -20.93 21.06
N MET A 355 -2.03 -20.34 22.24
CA MET A 355 -2.43 -18.94 22.50
C MET A 355 -1.69 -17.94 21.60
N VAL A 356 -0.43 -18.22 21.28
CA VAL A 356 0.44 -17.34 20.47
C VAL A 356 -0.08 -17.23 19.05
N PHE A 357 -0.34 -18.38 18.42
CA PHE A 357 -0.92 -18.45 17.08
C PHE A 357 -2.26 -17.75 17.01
N ARG A 358 -3.10 -17.95 18.02
CA ARG A 358 -4.39 -17.26 18.10
C ARG A 358 -4.18 -15.75 18.18
N MET A 359 -3.29 -15.25 19.03
CA MET A 359 -3.03 -13.82 19.14
C MET A 359 -2.50 -13.22 17.82
N PHE A 360 -1.39 -13.75 17.28
CA PHE A 360 -0.78 -13.23 16.06
C PHE A 360 -1.70 -13.39 14.83
N GLY A 361 -2.39 -14.53 14.74
CA GLY A 361 -3.39 -14.78 13.69
C GLY A 361 -4.57 -13.81 13.78
N THR A 362 -5.07 -13.53 14.99
CA THR A 362 -6.11 -12.53 15.20
C THR A 362 -5.63 -11.13 14.82
N VAL A 363 -4.41 -10.72 15.23
CA VAL A 363 -3.85 -9.42 14.83
C VAL A 363 -3.73 -9.34 13.30
N LEU A 364 -3.11 -10.34 12.66
CA LEU A 364 -2.96 -10.37 11.21
C LEU A 364 -4.30 -10.30 10.48
N MET A 365 -5.30 -11.04 10.94
CA MET A 365 -6.66 -11.03 10.39
C MET A 365 -7.31 -9.65 10.50
N PHE A 366 -7.22 -9.00 11.66
CA PHE A 366 -7.77 -7.65 11.84
C PHE A 366 -7.11 -6.62 10.94
N PHE A 367 -5.78 -6.60 10.85
CA PHE A 367 -5.07 -5.68 9.96
C PHE A 367 -5.40 -5.94 8.48
N SER A 368 -5.42 -7.22 8.07
CA SER A 368 -5.77 -7.60 6.70
C SER A 368 -7.19 -7.17 6.35
N LEU A 369 -8.15 -7.35 7.25
CA LEU A 369 -9.54 -6.92 7.06
C LEU A 369 -9.65 -5.40 6.85
N VAL A 370 -8.92 -4.60 7.63
CA VAL A 370 -8.92 -3.14 7.48
C VAL A 370 -8.26 -2.72 6.17
N ILE A 371 -7.14 -3.34 5.81
CA ILE A 371 -6.48 -3.04 4.53
C ILE A 371 -7.44 -3.35 3.37
N VAL A 372 -8.15 -4.49 3.42
CA VAL A 372 -9.18 -4.81 2.41
C VAL A 372 -10.31 -3.79 2.40
N LEU A 373 -10.81 -3.38 3.57
CA LEU A 373 -11.86 -2.36 3.65
C LEU A 373 -11.42 -1.03 3.04
N ILE A 374 -10.22 -0.55 3.36
CA ILE A 374 -9.66 0.68 2.77
C ILE A 374 -9.49 0.50 1.27
N SER A 375 -8.98 -0.66 0.82
CA SER A 375 -8.82 -0.97 -0.60
C SER A 375 -10.16 -0.90 -1.35
N ILE A 376 -11.24 -1.40 -0.75
CA ILE A 376 -12.60 -1.30 -1.31
C ILE A 376 -13.04 0.16 -1.38
N VAL A 377 -12.88 0.93 -0.30
CA VAL A 377 -13.26 2.37 -0.27
C VAL A 377 -12.47 3.16 -1.33
N GLN A 378 -11.15 2.98 -1.41
CA GLN A 378 -10.32 3.61 -2.43
C GLN A 378 -10.77 3.21 -3.84
N SER A 379 -11.11 1.94 -4.06
CA SER A 379 -11.59 1.46 -5.36
C SER A 379 -12.94 2.07 -5.75
N ILE A 380 -13.85 2.25 -4.80
CA ILE A 380 -15.15 2.92 -5.04
C ILE A 380 -14.92 4.38 -5.40
N LEU A 381 -14.14 5.13 -4.61
CA LEU A 381 -13.84 6.53 -4.87
C LEU A 381 -13.16 6.74 -6.23
N MET A 382 -12.17 5.89 -6.56
CA MET A 382 -11.50 5.93 -7.86
C MET A 382 -12.46 5.63 -9.02
N LYS A 383 -13.41 4.70 -8.83
CA LYS A 383 -14.41 4.38 -9.83
C LYS A 383 -15.40 5.53 -10.03
N ASP A 384 -15.87 6.14 -8.94
CA ASP A 384 -16.81 7.26 -8.99
C ASP A 384 -16.17 8.50 -9.61
N ALA A 385 -14.93 8.82 -9.21
CA ALA A 385 -14.15 9.88 -9.85
C ALA A 385 -13.92 9.60 -11.34
N ASN A 386 -13.60 8.36 -11.71
CA ASN A 386 -13.42 7.98 -13.11
C ASN A 386 -14.71 8.15 -13.94
N ILE A 387 -15.90 7.88 -13.36
CA ILE A 387 -17.19 8.14 -14.02
C ILE A 387 -17.43 9.64 -14.15
N ASN A 388 -17.23 10.40 -13.06
CA ASN A 388 -17.42 11.85 -13.05
C ASN A 388 -16.52 12.56 -14.08
N LEU A 389 -15.24 12.17 -14.14
CA LEU A 389 -14.29 12.72 -15.12
C LEU A 389 -14.66 12.34 -16.56
N ALA A 390 -15.24 11.14 -16.78
CA ALA A 390 -15.71 10.75 -18.11
C ALA A 390 -16.90 11.60 -18.56
N GLU A 391 -17.90 11.82 -17.69
CA GLU A 391 -19.05 12.69 -17.97
C GLU A 391 -18.61 14.13 -18.26
N LYS A 392 -17.67 14.65 -17.47
CA LYS A 392 -17.09 15.98 -17.70
C LYS A 392 -16.29 16.06 -18.99
N ALA A 393 -15.51 15.02 -19.34
CA ALA A 393 -14.75 15.01 -20.58
C ALA A 393 -15.68 14.98 -21.80
N ASP A 394 -16.79 14.25 -21.72
CA ASP A 394 -17.83 14.24 -22.74
C ASP A 394 -18.55 15.59 -22.84
N PHE A 395 -18.84 16.24 -21.70
CA PHE A 395 -19.38 17.60 -21.69
C PHE A 395 -18.40 18.60 -22.34
N GLY A 396 -17.11 18.53 -22.01
CA GLY A 396 -16.09 19.37 -22.64
C GLY A 396 -15.97 19.12 -24.15
N ARG A 397 -16.06 17.86 -24.60
CA ARG A 397 -16.09 17.51 -26.03
C ARG A 397 -17.29 18.18 -26.72
N LEU A 398 -18.48 18.06 -26.13
CA LEU A 398 -19.70 18.69 -26.66
C LEU A 398 -19.59 20.22 -26.68
N THR A 399 -19.00 20.82 -25.65
CA THR A 399 -18.74 22.28 -25.61
C THR A 399 -17.83 22.69 -26.77
N ALA A 400 -16.73 21.98 -27.01
CA ALA A 400 -15.84 22.27 -28.13
C ALA A 400 -16.53 22.10 -29.49
N GLU A 401 -17.31 21.02 -29.68
CA GLU A 401 -18.11 20.79 -30.88
C GLU A 401 -19.14 21.91 -31.10
N ASN A 402 -19.88 22.29 -30.07
CA ASN A 402 -20.88 23.36 -30.13
C ASN A 402 -20.27 24.73 -30.40
N THR A 403 -19.07 25.03 -29.87
CA THR A 403 -18.34 26.26 -30.19
C THR A 403 -18.03 26.35 -31.69
N VAL A 404 -17.51 25.27 -32.28
CA VAL A 404 -17.19 25.24 -33.73
C VAL A 404 -18.47 25.31 -34.57
N LEU A 405 -19.49 24.51 -34.24
CA LEU A 405 -20.76 24.48 -34.97
C LEU A 405 -21.55 25.79 -34.85
N GLY A 406 -21.52 26.43 -33.67
CA GLY A 406 -22.10 27.75 -33.44
C GLY A 406 -21.40 28.81 -34.29
N GLY A 407 -20.06 28.78 -34.35
CA GLY A 407 -19.29 29.64 -35.24
C GLY A 407 -19.66 29.46 -36.71
N PHE A 408 -19.77 28.22 -37.18
CA PHE A 408 -20.23 27.94 -38.55
C PHE A 408 -21.64 28.47 -38.82
N SER A 409 -22.57 28.25 -37.89
CA SER A 409 -23.96 28.69 -38.04
C SER A 409 -24.07 30.22 -38.08
N ALA A 410 -23.27 30.93 -37.26
CA ALA A 410 -23.22 32.38 -37.26
C ALA A 410 -22.65 32.95 -38.57
N LEU A 411 -21.58 32.34 -39.09
CA LEU A 411 -21.03 32.73 -40.39
C LEU A 411 -22.01 32.42 -41.52
N ASP A 412 -22.55 31.20 -41.59
CA ASP A 412 -23.44 30.80 -42.69
C ASP A 412 -24.72 31.65 -42.72
N GLY A 413 -25.31 31.94 -41.56
CA GLY A 413 -26.50 32.78 -41.45
C GLY A 413 -26.32 34.20 -42.02
N ILE A 414 -25.12 34.77 -41.92
CA ILE A 414 -24.82 36.07 -42.54
C ILE A 414 -24.36 35.93 -44.00
N ALA A 415 -23.63 34.86 -44.35
CA ALA A 415 -23.20 34.59 -45.72
C ALA A 415 -24.39 34.48 -46.67
N GLN A 416 -25.48 33.88 -46.17
CA GLN A 416 -26.73 33.68 -46.89
C GLN A 416 -27.72 34.85 -46.74
N ASN A 417 -27.38 35.90 -45.97
CA ASN A 417 -28.28 37.02 -45.75
C ASN A 417 -28.36 37.93 -47.01
N PRO A 418 -29.57 38.16 -47.57
CA PRO A 418 -29.71 38.96 -48.80
C PRO A 418 -29.22 40.40 -48.68
N LEU A 419 -29.31 41.02 -47.49
CA LEU A 419 -28.82 42.38 -47.26
C LEU A 419 -27.29 42.42 -47.24
N PHE A 420 -26.66 41.41 -46.63
CA PHE A 420 -25.21 41.26 -46.64
C PHE A 420 -24.71 41.02 -48.08
N GLN A 421 -25.34 40.13 -48.83
CA GLN A 421 -24.98 39.87 -50.24
C GLN A 421 -25.11 41.11 -51.13
N LYS A 422 -26.15 41.92 -50.89
CA LYS A 422 -26.34 43.21 -51.59
C LYS A 422 -25.21 44.19 -51.26
N ALA A 423 -24.84 44.32 -49.98
CA ALA A 423 -23.72 45.17 -49.56
C ALA A 423 -22.37 44.70 -50.13
N PHE A 424 -22.13 43.38 -50.09
CA PHE A 424 -20.94 42.75 -50.64
C PHE A 424 -20.75 43.05 -52.14
N LYS A 425 -21.82 42.91 -52.94
CA LYS A 425 -21.79 43.22 -54.37
C LYS A 425 -21.61 44.69 -54.70
N ALA A 426 -22.22 45.57 -53.91
CA ALA A 426 -22.10 47.01 -54.08
C ALA A 426 -20.71 47.53 -53.67
N GLY A 427 -19.87 46.69 -53.05
CA GLY A 427 -18.61 47.12 -52.45
C GLY A 427 -18.82 48.03 -51.23
N ASP A 428 -20.00 47.98 -50.61
CA ASP A 428 -20.38 48.80 -49.47
C ASP A 428 -19.69 48.29 -48.19
N ARG A 429 -18.53 48.89 -47.89
CA ARG A 429 -17.70 48.53 -46.74
C ARG A 429 -18.40 48.80 -45.41
N GLU A 430 -19.09 49.92 -45.26
CA GLU A 430 -19.78 50.24 -44.00
C GLU A 430 -20.92 49.26 -43.71
N GLY A 431 -21.65 48.86 -44.76
CA GLY A 431 -22.64 47.79 -44.69
C GLY A 431 -22.03 46.47 -44.23
N MET A 432 -20.96 46.01 -44.88
CA MET A 432 -20.25 44.77 -44.50
C MET A 432 -19.66 44.81 -43.08
N ASP A 433 -19.04 45.93 -42.70
CA ASP A 433 -18.45 46.13 -41.37
C ASP A 433 -19.51 46.09 -40.26
N SER A 434 -20.71 46.58 -40.54
CA SER A 434 -21.83 46.50 -39.60
C SER A 434 -22.24 45.05 -39.32
N PHE A 435 -22.25 44.19 -40.35
CA PHE A 435 -22.55 42.76 -40.19
C PHE A 435 -21.42 42.01 -39.50
N THR A 436 -20.16 42.21 -39.89
CA THR A 436 -19.01 41.54 -39.25
C THR A 436 -18.89 41.93 -37.78
N LYS A 437 -19.12 43.21 -37.45
CA LYS A 437 -19.22 43.69 -36.07
C LYS A 437 -20.37 43.05 -35.30
N ALA A 438 -21.55 42.90 -35.91
CA ALA A 438 -22.70 42.27 -35.28
C ALA A 438 -22.43 40.79 -34.96
N ILE A 439 -21.83 40.04 -35.90
CA ILE A 439 -21.42 38.65 -35.66
C ILE A 439 -20.48 38.56 -34.47
N PHE A 440 -19.39 39.35 -34.49
CA PHE A 440 -18.38 39.32 -33.44
C PHE A 440 -18.96 39.67 -32.06
N LYS A 441 -19.80 40.72 -31.99
CA LYS A 441 -20.40 41.14 -30.72
C LYS A 441 -21.42 40.14 -30.16
N ASN A 442 -22.10 39.40 -31.04
CA ASN A 442 -23.11 38.43 -30.63
C ASN A 442 -22.54 37.03 -30.39
N ASN A 443 -21.29 36.77 -30.77
CA ASN A 443 -20.63 35.47 -30.62
C ASN A 443 -19.26 35.66 -29.96
N ALA A 444 -19.23 35.56 -28.63
CA ALA A 444 -17.98 35.69 -27.83
C ALA A 444 -16.91 34.64 -28.18
N ASP A 445 -17.31 33.56 -28.84
CA ASP A 445 -16.47 32.44 -29.27
C ASP A 445 -15.63 32.76 -30.53
N LEU A 446 -15.87 33.89 -31.20
CA LEU A 446 -15.13 34.31 -32.40
C LEU A 446 -14.09 35.37 -32.05
N GLY A 447 -12.87 35.22 -32.55
CA GLY A 447 -11.75 36.13 -32.29
C GLY A 447 -11.61 37.25 -33.34
N MET A 448 -11.69 36.91 -34.62
CA MET A 448 -11.70 37.88 -35.71
C MET A 448 -12.54 37.33 -36.86
N VAL A 449 -13.35 38.17 -37.49
CA VAL A 449 -14.16 37.85 -38.67
C VAL A 449 -13.60 38.62 -39.86
N LEU A 450 -13.45 37.94 -40.99
CA LEU A 450 -12.91 38.43 -42.25
C LEU A 450 -13.90 38.15 -43.37
N VAL A 451 -14.01 39.09 -44.31
CA VAL A 451 -14.76 38.95 -45.55
C VAL A 451 -13.79 39.04 -46.71
N LEU A 452 -13.73 37.97 -47.51
CA LEU A 452 -12.84 37.82 -48.66
C LEU A 452 -13.65 37.88 -49.96
N ASP A 453 -13.11 38.56 -50.97
CA ASP A 453 -13.66 38.48 -52.34
C ASP A 453 -13.34 37.15 -53.02
N SER A 454 -13.86 36.96 -54.23
CA SER A 454 -13.59 35.78 -55.06
C SER A 454 -12.11 35.62 -55.46
N SER A 455 -11.30 36.67 -55.32
CA SER A 455 -9.84 36.64 -55.52
C SER A 455 -9.07 36.38 -54.22
N GLY A 456 -9.76 36.14 -53.11
CA GLY A 456 -9.17 35.91 -51.78
C GLY A 456 -8.66 37.18 -51.11
N LYS A 457 -9.00 38.37 -51.61
CA LYS A 457 -8.59 39.64 -51.02
C LYS A 457 -9.55 40.05 -49.90
N THR A 458 -9.00 40.48 -48.77
CA THR A 458 -9.82 40.92 -47.63
C THR A 458 -10.43 42.29 -47.90
N ILE A 459 -11.76 42.37 -47.79
CA ILE A 459 -12.53 43.60 -48.02
C ILE A 459 -12.99 44.22 -46.71
N SER A 460 -13.38 43.40 -45.74
CA SER A 460 -13.88 43.81 -44.43
C SER A 460 -13.33 42.88 -43.36
N THR A 461 -13.10 43.43 -42.16
CA THR A 461 -12.59 42.70 -41.01
C THR A 461 -13.08 43.34 -39.72
N TYR A 462 -13.42 42.51 -38.74
CA TYR A 462 -13.72 42.95 -37.39
C TYR A 462 -13.09 42.00 -36.36
N PRO A 463 -12.36 42.49 -35.33
CA PRO A 463 -11.96 43.88 -35.11
C PRO A 463 -11.13 44.44 -36.27
N PHE A 464 -11.30 45.74 -36.59
CA PHE A 464 -10.65 46.35 -37.74
C PHE A 464 -9.12 46.31 -37.61
N SER A 465 -8.43 45.88 -38.67
CA SER A 465 -6.97 45.90 -38.77
C SER A 465 -6.53 46.36 -40.16
N SER A 466 -5.79 47.47 -40.20
CA SER A 466 -5.22 48.03 -41.43
C SER A 466 -4.17 47.12 -42.08
N PHE A 467 -3.58 46.18 -41.33
CA PHE A 467 -2.61 45.21 -41.84
C PHE A 467 -3.24 44.06 -42.62
N ILE A 468 -4.55 43.85 -42.44
CA ILE A 468 -5.29 42.72 -43.02
C ILE A 468 -6.14 43.19 -44.21
N VAL A 469 -6.79 44.36 -44.10
CA VAL A 469 -7.58 44.91 -45.20
C VAL A 469 -6.72 45.04 -46.47
N GLY A 470 -7.19 44.44 -47.57
CA GLY A 470 -6.51 44.43 -48.85
C GLY A 470 -5.44 43.35 -49.02
N ARG A 471 -5.12 42.55 -47.98
CA ARG A 471 -4.27 41.37 -48.08
C ARG A 471 -4.99 40.25 -48.84
N SER A 472 -4.25 39.50 -49.65
CA SER A 472 -4.75 38.33 -50.38
C SER A 472 -4.36 37.03 -49.68
N TYR A 473 -5.34 36.14 -49.50
CA TYR A 473 -5.21 34.79 -48.99
C TYR A 473 -5.47 33.73 -50.08
N ALA A 474 -5.38 34.11 -51.36
CA ALA A 474 -5.63 33.20 -52.49
C ALA A 474 -4.69 31.97 -52.50
N GLY A 475 -3.48 32.16 -51.96
CA GLY A 475 -2.45 31.13 -51.84
C GLY A 475 -2.67 30.15 -50.68
N ASP A 476 -3.59 30.44 -49.76
CA ASP A 476 -3.79 29.63 -48.56
C ASP A 476 -4.71 28.44 -48.81
N SER A 477 -4.42 27.33 -48.13
CA SER A 477 -5.21 26.10 -48.18
C SER A 477 -6.65 26.33 -47.71
N PHE A 478 -6.83 27.12 -46.63
CA PHE A 478 -8.16 27.40 -46.10
C PHE A 478 -9.07 28.05 -47.14
N PHE A 479 -8.58 29.05 -47.87
CA PHE A 479 -9.40 29.78 -48.86
C PHE A 479 -9.80 28.87 -50.02
N ARG A 480 -8.85 28.11 -50.58
CA ARG A 480 -9.14 27.15 -51.65
C ARG A 480 -10.19 26.11 -51.23
N ASN A 481 -10.10 25.62 -50.00
CA ASN A 481 -11.05 24.63 -49.48
C ASN A 481 -12.44 25.23 -49.23
N ILE A 482 -12.55 26.49 -48.79
CA ILE A 482 -13.87 27.14 -48.65
C ILE A 482 -14.57 27.24 -50.00
N ILE A 483 -13.86 27.65 -51.04
CA ILE A 483 -14.41 27.81 -52.40
C ILE A 483 -14.75 26.45 -53.04
N GLY A 484 -13.96 25.40 -52.76
CA GLY A 484 -14.13 24.07 -53.37
C GLY A 484 -15.05 23.11 -52.61
N GLU A 485 -15.01 23.10 -51.28
CA GLU A 485 -15.68 22.12 -50.41
C GLU A 485 -16.86 22.72 -49.61
N ASN A 486 -17.21 23.98 -49.88
CA ASN A 486 -18.28 24.73 -49.23
C ASN A 486 -18.18 24.90 -47.70
N LYS A 487 -17.02 24.59 -47.11
CA LYS A 487 -16.68 24.90 -45.71
C LYS A 487 -15.21 24.62 -45.46
N TYR A 488 -14.66 25.23 -44.43
CA TYR A 488 -13.34 24.89 -43.93
C TYR A 488 -13.27 24.98 -42.41
N PHE A 489 -12.59 24.00 -41.81
CA PHE A 489 -12.24 23.97 -40.40
C PHE A 489 -10.79 23.53 -40.25
N SER A 490 -9.99 24.34 -39.56
CA SER A 490 -8.63 23.95 -39.21
C SER A 490 -8.63 22.98 -38.03
N ARG A 491 -8.29 21.72 -38.30
CA ARG A 491 -8.19 20.66 -37.28
C ARG A 491 -6.98 20.83 -36.35
N THR A 492 -6.00 21.63 -36.77
CA THR A 492 -4.78 21.93 -36.03
C THR A 492 -4.57 23.43 -35.93
N LEU A 493 -3.73 23.89 -35.00
CA LEU A 493 -3.34 25.29 -35.01
C LEU A 493 -2.52 25.61 -36.25
N GLU A 494 -2.96 26.62 -36.99
CA GLU A 494 -2.28 27.13 -38.17
C GLU A 494 -2.08 28.64 -38.09
N PRO A 495 -1.03 29.20 -38.70
CA PRO A 495 -0.84 30.64 -38.75
C PRO A 495 -1.85 31.28 -39.70
N LEU A 496 -2.46 32.38 -39.26
CA LEU A 496 -3.24 33.27 -40.12
C LEU A 496 -2.50 34.60 -40.20
N GLU A 497 -1.80 34.82 -41.32
CA GLU A 497 -0.91 35.96 -41.46
C GLU A 497 -1.61 37.28 -41.17
N GLY A 498 -1.05 38.09 -40.27
CA GLY A 498 -1.60 39.39 -39.88
C GLY A 498 -2.69 39.33 -38.81
N VAL A 499 -3.14 38.12 -38.43
CA VAL A 499 -4.10 37.88 -37.34
C VAL A 499 -3.39 37.24 -36.15
N SER A 500 -2.87 36.02 -36.32
CA SER A 500 -2.22 35.26 -35.25
C SER A 500 -1.24 34.24 -35.82
N LYS A 501 -0.18 33.95 -35.06
CA LYS A 501 0.76 32.86 -35.36
C LYS A 501 0.17 31.48 -35.11
N SER A 502 -0.92 31.40 -34.36
CA SER A 502 -1.64 30.17 -34.05
C SER A 502 -3.12 30.49 -33.89
N ALA A 503 -3.92 30.04 -34.86
CA ALA A 503 -5.35 30.23 -34.88
C ALA A 503 -6.04 28.92 -35.29
N VAL A 504 -7.27 28.76 -34.83
CA VAL A 504 -8.21 27.81 -35.42
C VAL A 504 -9.11 28.60 -36.37
N ILE A 505 -9.04 28.27 -37.65
CA ILE A 505 -9.78 28.95 -38.71
C ILE A 505 -11.06 28.18 -39.02
N ILE A 506 -12.18 28.89 -39.07
CA ILE A 506 -13.45 28.41 -39.63
C ILE A 506 -13.83 29.29 -40.81
N GLY A 507 -14.48 28.72 -41.83
CA GLY A 507 -14.95 29.53 -42.94
C GLY A 507 -16.06 28.89 -43.76
N THR A 508 -16.89 29.75 -44.35
CA THR A 508 -18.05 29.39 -45.19
C THR A 508 -18.04 30.24 -46.47
N PRO A 509 -18.47 29.70 -47.62
CA PRO A 509 -18.57 30.49 -48.84
C PRO A 509 -19.72 31.50 -48.76
N ILE A 510 -19.54 32.65 -49.41
CA ILE A 510 -20.63 33.57 -49.71
C ILE A 510 -21.18 33.14 -51.06
N THR A 511 -22.43 32.67 -51.11
CA THR A 511 -23.04 32.17 -52.34
C THR A 511 -24.24 33.01 -52.75
N GLU A 512 -24.40 33.20 -54.06
CA GLU A 512 -25.61 33.79 -54.61
C GLU A 512 -26.16 32.87 -55.70
N LYS A 513 -27.42 32.45 -55.57
CA LYS A 513 -28.07 31.53 -56.52
C LYS A 513 -27.21 30.28 -56.81
N GLY A 514 -26.46 29.80 -55.81
CA GLY A 514 -25.58 28.64 -55.90
C GLY A 514 -24.17 28.92 -56.45
N VAL A 515 -23.83 30.16 -56.82
CA VAL A 515 -22.47 30.54 -57.27
C VAL A 515 -21.70 31.17 -56.11
N VAL A 516 -20.48 30.69 -55.86
CA VAL A 516 -19.58 31.25 -54.84
C VAL A 516 -19.01 32.58 -55.34
N ILE A 517 -19.27 33.67 -54.61
CA ILE A 517 -18.84 35.03 -54.95
C ILE A 517 -17.79 35.61 -53.98
N GLY A 518 -17.52 34.90 -52.88
CA GLY A 518 -16.53 35.27 -51.87
C GLY A 518 -16.52 34.26 -50.73
N ALA A 519 -15.84 34.60 -49.63
CA ALA A 519 -15.79 33.77 -48.43
C ALA A 519 -15.91 34.61 -47.16
N MET A 520 -16.55 34.05 -46.14
CA MET A 520 -16.43 34.56 -44.78
C MET A 520 -15.58 33.61 -43.95
N VAL A 521 -14.64 34.17 -43.22
CA VAL A 521 -13.66 33.44 -42.44
C VAL A 521 -13.66 34.02 -41.04
N ALA A 522 -13.56 33.18 -40.02
CA ALA A 522 -13.32 33.64 -38.66
C ALA A 522 -12.28 32.78 -37.96
N THR A 523 -11.66 33.37 -36.95
CA THR A 523 -10.87 32.62 -35.97
C THR A 523 -11.72 32.29 -34.76
N ILE A 524 -11.49 31.13 -34.15
CA ILE A 524 -12.04 30.81 -32.84
C ILE A 524 -11.23 31.53 -31.76
N ASN A 525 -11.92 32.13 -30.79
CA ASN A 525 -11.30 32.73 -29.63
C ASN A 525 -10.87 31.62 -28.65
N LEU A 526 -9.58 31.27 -28.68
CA LEU A 526 -9.03 30.21 -27.85
C LEU A 526 -9.02 30.57 -26.36
N ASP A 527 -8.91 31.85 -26.01
CA ASP A 527 -8.97 32.30 -24.62
C ASP A 527 -10.37 32.09 -24.05
N ALA A 528 -11.41 32.54 -24.76
CA ALA A 528 -12.80 32.33 -24.34
C ALA A 528 -13.20 30.85 -24.30
N LEU A 529 -12.68 30.04 -25.24
CA LEU A 529 -12.86 28.59 -25.20
C LEU A 529 -12.14 27.98 -23.99
N GLY A 530 -10.95 28.47 -23.67
CA GLY A 530 -10.18 28.06 -22.49
C GLY A 530 -10.92 28.35 -21.19
N ASP A 531 -11.42 29.57 -21.01
CA ASP A 531 -12.21 29.96 -19.84
C ASP A 531 -13.42 29.03 -19.63
N ARG A 532 -14.14 28.70 -20.71
CA ARG A 532 -15.27 27.74 -20.65
C ARG A 532 -14.84 26.32 -20.32
N MET A 533 -13.65 25.89 -20.76
CA MET A 533 -13.11 24.58 -20.40
C MET A 533 -12.74 24.54 -18.91
N ASP A 534 -12.18 25.63 -18.38
CA ASP A 534 -11.81 25.75 -16.98
C ASP A 534 -13.04 25.76 -16.06
N GLU A 535 -14.19 26.28 -16.51
CA GLU A 535 -15.47 26.20 -15.78
C GLU A 535 -15.97 24.75 -15.57
N ILE A 536 -15.53 23.79 -16.39
CA ILE A 536 -15.89 22.36 -16.24
C ILE A 536 -15.12 21.72 -15.08
N ALA A 537 -13.91 22.22 -14.80
CA ALA A 537 -13.08 21.75 -13.70
C ALA A 537 -13.66 22.20 -12.35
N THR A 538 -13.49 21.36 -11.33
CA THR A 538 -13.81 21.71 -9.95
C THR A 538 -12.53 22.08 -9.20
N THR A 539 -12.37 23.36 -8.88
CA THR A 539 -11.16 23.89 -8.22
C THR A 539 -10.89 23.25 -6.86
N SER A 540 -11.92 22.92 -6.09
CA SER A 540 -11.78 22.28 -4.77
C SER A 540 -11.19 20.87 -4.84
N LEU A 541 -11.22 20.24 -6.02
CA LEU A 541 -10.67 18.91 -6.28
C LEU A 541 -9.34 18.95 -7.03
N GLU A 542 -8.76 20.15 -7.25
CA GLU A 542 -7.57 20.35 -8.10
C GLU A 542 -7.73 19.78 -9.52
N GLN A 543 -8.98 19.65 -10.00
CA GLN A 543 -9.27 19.20 -11.35
C GLN A 543 -8.79 20.21 -12.37
N ARG A 544 -8.37 19.72 -13.53
CA ARG A 544 -7.95 20.56 -14.66
C ARG A 544 -8.49 19.99 -15.96
N VAL A 545 -8.80 20.89 -16.89
CA VAL A 545 -9.23 20.54 -18.25
C VAL A 545 -8.19 21.08 -19.22
N VAL A 546 -7.85 20.28 -20.21
CA VAL A 546 -6.99 20.68 -21.31
C VAL A 546 -7.63 20.27 -22.63
N LEU A 547 -7.41 21.09 -23.65
CA LEU A 547 -7.89 20.85 -25.01
C LEU A 547 -6.69 20.71 -25.94
N VAL A 548 -6.68 19.65 -26.74
CA VAL A 548 -5.57 19.27 -27.62
C VAL A 548 -6.06 19.17 -29.06
N ASP A 549 -5.30 19.71 -30.01
CA ASP A 549 -5.64 19.66 -31.43
C ASP A 549 -5.34 18.31 -32.09
N GLY A 550 -5.67 18.18 -33.39
CA GLY A 550 -5.42 16.95 -34.15
C GLY A 550 -3.93 16.61 -34.34
N GLY A 551 -3.02 17.55 -34.07
CA GLY A 551 -1.57 17.41 -34.22
C GLY A 551 -0.83 17.21 -32.90
N GLY A 552 -1.54 17.14 -31.77
CA GLY A 552 -0.95 16.97 -30.44
C GLY A 552 -0.38 18.27 -29.86
N ARG A 553 -0.99 19.41 -30.21
CA ARG A 553 -0.65 20.73 -29.66
C ARG A 553 -1.72 21.24 -28.71
N TRP A 554 -1.31 22.02 -27.72
CA TRP A 554 -2.22 22.63 -26.76
C TRP A 554 -3.10 23.69 -27.45
N LEU A 555 -4.43 23.51 -27.40
CA LEU A 555 -5.41 24.53 -27.80
C LEU A 555 -5.81 25.40 -26.60
N SER A 556 -5.99 24.75 -25.45
CA SER A 556 -6.18 25.40 -24.16
C SER A 556 -5.51 24.56 -23.08
N ALA A 557 -4.83 25.23 -22.16
CA ALA A 557 -4.29 24.62 -20.97
C ALA A 557 -4.26 25.63 -19.82
N PRO A 558 -4.36 25.19 -18.55
CA PRO A 558 -4.31 26.07 -17.38
C PRO A 558 -2.96 26.77 -17.19
N GLN A 559 -1.91 26.26 -17.83
CA GLN A 559 -0.58 26.84 -17.77
C GLN A 559 -0.45 27.99 -18.78
N VAL A 560 -0.07 29.17 -18.28
CA VAL A 560 0.06 30.35 -19.12
C VAL A 560 1.18 30.17 -20.13
N GLY A 561 0.86 30.36 -21.42
CA GLY A 561 1.85 30.51 -22.49
C GLY A 561 2.28 29.25 -23.23
N ILE A 562 1.67 28.09 -22.96
CA ILE A 562 1.98 26.82 -23.67
C ILE A 562 1.06 26.54 -24.88
N THR A 563 0.06 27.38 -25.13
CA THR A 563 -0.85 27.25 -26.27
C THR A 563 -0.06 27.24 -27.59
N GLY A 564 -0.30 26.23 -28.43
CA GLY A 564 0.42 26.00 -29.68
C GLY A 564 1.68 25.15 -29.58
N GLU A 565 2.20 24.90 -28.38
CA GLU A 565 3.32 23.98 -28.18
C GLU A 565 2.86 22.52 -28.31
N LYS A 566 3.78 21.65 -28.75
CA LYS A 566 3.52 20.21 -28.84
C LYS A 566 3.62 19.59 -27.45
N ILE A 567 2.69 18.70 -27.11
CA ILE A 567 2.70 17.99 -25.84
C ILE A 567 4.00 17.18 -25.72
N THR A 568 4.67 17.29 -24.57
CA THR A 568 5.87 16.52 -24.25
C THR A 568 5.55 15.03 -24.11
N GLU A 569 6.43 14.15 -24.59
CA GLU A 569 6.22 12.70 -24.52
C GLU A 569 6.16 12.14 -23.09
N SER A 570 6.75 12.85 -22.13
CA SER A 570 6.73 12.49 -20.70
C SER A 570 5.38 12.78 -20.01
N ASP A 571 4.52 13.61 -20.61
CA ASP A 571 3.22 13.96 -20.04
C ASP A 571 2.20 12.88 -20.45
N THR A 572 1.47 12.35 -19.47
CA THR A 572 0.43 11.34 -19.69
C THR A 572 -0.66 11.84 -20.65
N THR A 573 -0.86 13.16 -20.76
CA THR A 573 -1.76 13.79 -21.74
C THR A 573 -1.42 13.42 -23.19
N ASN A 574 -0.14 13.22 -23.53
CA ASN A 574 0.28 12.77 -24.86
C ASN A 574 -0.28 11.38 -25.18
N LEU A 575 -0.21 10.46 -24.21
CA LEU A 575 -0.79 9.12 -24.33
C LEU A 575 -2.31 9.21 -24.50
N MET A 576 -2.97 10.07 -23.73
CA MET A 576 -4.42 10.27 -23.79
C MET A 576 -4.90 10.85 -25.12
N TRP A 577 -4.12 11.73 -25.74
CA TRP A 577 -4.39 12.29 -27.06
C TRP A 577 -4.24 11.26 -28.19
N SER A 578 -3.20 10.41 -28.09
CA SER A 578 -2.91 9.37 -29.09
C SER A 578 -3.99 8.28 -29.16
N ARG A 579 -4.78 8.13 -28.09
CA ARG A 579 -5.85 7.13 -27.97
C ARG A 579 -7.23 7.74 -28.24
N PRO A 580 -8.23 6.97 -28.72
CA PRO A 580 -9.55 7.51 -29.06
C PRO A 580 -10.37 7.99 -27.84
N ALA A 581 -10.30 7.23 -26.75
CA ALA A 581 -10.88 7.54 -25.43
C ALA A 581 -10.31 6.52 -24.44
N GLY A 582 -10.13 6.91 -23.19
CA GLY A 582 -9.60 5.98 -22.17
C GLY A 582 -9.42 6.65 -20.82
N ALA A 583 -9.11 5.84 -19.79
CA ALA A 583 -8.43 6.34 -18.59
C ALA A 583 -7.01 5.91 -18.68
N GLU A 584 -6.17 6.72 -18.08
CA GLU A 584 -4.88 6.29 -17.60
C GLU A 584 -4.67 6.87 -16.21
N ILE A 585 -3.86 6.20 -15.40
CA ILE A 585 -3.28 6.80 -14.20
C ILE A 585 -1.81 7.00 -14.50
N GLY A 586 -1.32 8.21 -14.32
CA GLY A 586 0.06 8.57 -14.65
C GLY A 586 0.50 9.81 -13.92
N TYR A 587 1.54 10.46 -14.44
CA TYR A 587 2.02 11.72 -13.91
C TYR A 587 1.65 12.86 -14.86
N ASP A 588 1.23 13.98 -14.28
CA ASP A 588 1.02 15.22 -15.03
C ASP A 588 2.33 15.98 -15.26
N SER A 589 2.26 17.12 -15.94
CA SER A 589 3.40 18.00 -16.20
C SER A 589 4.01 18.62 -14.93
N GLU A 590 3.31 18.61 -13.79
CA GLU A 590 3.82 19.01 -12.48
C GLU A 590 4.47 17.84 -11.72
N GLY A 591 4.38 16.63 -12.25
CA GLY A 591 4.91 15.42 -11.63
C GLY A 591 4.05 14.89 -10.48
N LYS A 592 2.76 15.25 -10.41
CA LYS A 592 1.78 14.68 -9.46
C LYS A 592 1.16 13.41 -10.03
N TYR A 593 0.80 12.48 -9.14
CA TYR A 593 0.16 11.23 -9.53
C TYR A 593 -1.35 11.42 -9.72
N THR A 594 -1.82 11.25 -10.96
CA THR A 594 -3.07 11.83 -11.44
C THR A 594 -3.86 10.83 -12.27
N LEU A 595 -5.20 10.85 -12.10
CA LEU A 595 -6.15 10.11 -12.93
C LEU A 595 -6.57 10.97 -14.12
N PHE A 596 -6.41 10.45 -15.33
CA PHE A 596 -6.74 11.13 -16.58
C PHE A 596 -7.95 10.48 -17.26
N ARG A 597 -8.81 11.30 -17.86
CA ARG A 597 -9.83 10.88 -18.81
C ARG A 597 -9.84 11.73 -20.05
N SER A 598 -9.99 11.08 -21.20
CA SER A 598 -10.11 11.77 -22.48
C SER A 598 -11.40 11.43 -23.21
N SER A 599 -11.89 12.43 -23.95
CA SER A 599 -12.97 12.29 -24.91
C SER A 599 -12.56 13.00 -26.21
N LYS A 600 -12.66 12.31 -27.34
CA LYS A 600 -12.20 12.80 -28.64
C LYS A 600 -13.37 13.14 -29.56
N ALA A 601 -13.39 14.38 -30.05
CA ALA A 601 -14.31 14.82 -31.09
C ALA A 601 -13.87 14.25 -32.43
N LYS A 602 -14.63 13.30 -32.99
CA LYS A 602 -14.26 12.61 -34.24
C LYS A 602 -14.12 13.57 -35.41
N ASP A 603 -15.07 14.50 -35.56
CA ASP A 603 -15.12 15.41 -36.70
C ASP A 603 -14.09 16.54 -36.61
N LEU A 604 -13.78 16.97 -35.38
CA LEU A 604 -12.78 18.02 -35.13
C LEU A 604 -11.35 17.46 -35.05
N SER A 605 -11.20 16.17 -34.78
CA SER A 605 -9.92 15.55 -34.39
C SER A 605 -9.31 16.12 -33.11
N TRP A 606 -10.07 16.88 -32.33
CA TRP A 606 -9.65 17.44 -31.05
C TRP A 606 -9.91 16.48 -29.90
N THR A 607 -9.05 16.51 -28.89
CA THR A 607 -9.17 15.69 -27.69
C THR A 607 -9.29 16.61 -26.47
N VAL A 608 -10.35 16.42 -25.70
CA VAL A 608 -10.50 16.99 -24.36
C VAL A 608 -9.93 16.00 -23.37
N VAL A 609 -9.02 16.45 -22.51
CA VAL A 609 -8.49 15.64 -21.40
C VAL A 609 -8.81 16.36 -20.11
N ILE A 610 -9.42 15.64 -19.17
CA ILE A 610 -9.67 16.11 -17.82
C ILE A 610 -8.89 15.22 -16.88
N PHE A 611 -8.27 15.82 -15.88
CA PHE A 611 -7.47 15.07 -14.94
C PHE A 611 -7.60 15.60 -13.50
N GLU A 612 -7.47 14.68 -12.56
CA GLU A 612 -7.62 14.92 -11.12
C GLU A 612 -6.52 14.19 -10.35
N PRO A 613 -5.79 14.87 -9.45
CA PRO A 613 -4.78 14.20 -8.62
C PRO A 613 -5.40 13.08 -7.79
N VAL A 614 -4.77 11.90 -7.77
CA VAL A 614 -5.31 10.70 -7.10
C VAL A 614 -5.53 10.96 -5.62
N PHE A 615 -4.64 11.69 -4.95
CA PHE A 615 -4.78 11.95 -3.53
C PHE A 615 -5.85 13.01 -3.21
N SER A 616 -6.23 13.86 -4.16
CA SER A 616 -7.41 14.74 -4.04
C SER A 616 -8.71 13.91 -4.01
N ILE A 617 -8.82 12.91 -4.89
CA ILE A 617 -9.95 11.96 -4.93
C ILE A 617 -10.09 11.22 -3.59
N LEU A 618 -8.98 10.76 -3.03
CA LEU A 618 -8.96 9.95 -1.81
C LEU A 618 -9.18 10.75 -0.53
N ASP A 619 -8.94 12.07 -0.56
CA ASP A 619 -9.03 12.95 0.61
C ASP A 619 -10.46 13.09 1.17
N VAL A 620 -11.49 12.89 0.35
CA VAL A 620 -12.91 12.97 0.75
C VAL A 620 -13.27 11.95 1.86
N SER A 621 -12.48 10.88 2.04
CA SER A 621 -12.75 9.79 3.00
C SER A 621 -12.01 9.86 4.34
N ARG A 622 -11.21 10.93 4.57
CA ARG A 622 -10.25 11.02 5.70
C ARG A 622 -10.87 10.77 7.08
N SER A 623 -12.08 11.26 7.35
CA SER A 623 -12.69 11.17 8.70
C SER A 623 -13.20 9.76 9.04
N GLY A 624 -13.80 9.05 8.08
CA GLY A 624 -14.36 7.71 8.31
C GLY A 624 -13.29 6.64 8.51
N LEU A 625 -12.23 6.66 7.70
CA LEU A 625 -11.16 5.67 7.78
C LEU A 625 -10.30 5.83 9.05
N MET A 626 -10.13 7.06 9.53
CA MET A 626 -9.44 7.37 10.79
C MET A 626 -10.14 6.75 12.01
N ILE A 627 -11.48 6.87 12.08
CA ILE A 627 -12.27 6.28 13.16
C ILE A 627 -12.14 4.76 13.16
N VAL A 628 -12.18 4.14 11.98
CA VAL A 628 -11.99 2.69 11.84
C VAL A 628 -10.60 2.28 12.34
N LEU A 629 -9.54 2.98 11.96
CA LEU A 629 -8.16 2.66 12.37
C LEU A 629 -7.97 2.86 13.89
N PHE A 630 -8.55 3.92 14.47
CA PHE A 630 -8.53 4.16 15.91
C PHE A 630 -9.26 3.06 16.68
N LEU A 631 -10.52 2.78 16.33
CA LEU A 631 -11.31 1.71 16.99
C LEU A 631 -10.61 0.36 16.89
N LEU A 632 -9.95 0.08 15.77
CA LEU A 632 -9.20 -1.15 15.58
C LEU A 632 -7.94 -1.22 16.44
N SER A 633 -7.20 -0.11 16.57
CA SER A 633 -6.04 -0.05 17.47
C SER A 633 -6.45 -0.37 18.91
N VAL A 634 -7.60 0.17 19.35
CA VAL A 634 -8.20 -0.12 20.66
C VAL A 634 -8.61 -1.58 20.76
N ALA A 635 -9.25 -2.15 19.74
CA ALA A 635 -9.66 -3.55 19.73
C ALA A 635 -8.47 -4.51 19.81
N VAL A 636 -7.42 -4.29 19.00
CA VAL A 636 -6.20 -5.09 18.99
C VAL A 636 -5.46 -5.00 20.31
N LEU A 637 -5.34 -3.80 20.89
CA LEU A 637 -4.77 -3.61 22.22
C LEU A 637 -5.60 -4.32 23.29
N THR A 638 -6.93 -4.20 23.25
CA THR A 638 -7.82 -4.85 24.22
C THR A 638 -7.69 -6.37 24.14
N VAL A 639 -7.65 -6.94 22.94
CA VAL A 639 -7.42 -8.37 22.73
C VAL A 639 -6.04 -8.76 23.29
N SER A 640 -4.99 -8.04 22.93
CA SER A 640 -3.62 -8.30 23.40
C SER A 640 -3.50 -8.21 24.93
N PHE A 641 -4.09 -7.20 25.55
CA PHE A 641 -4.11 -7.06 27.01
C PHE A 641 -5.00 -8.10 27.69
N SER A 642 -6.15 -8.45 27.11
CA SER A 642 -7.00 -9.53 27.65
C SER A 642 -6.26 -10.86 27.69
N PHE A 643 -5.38 -11.11 26.71
CA PHE A 643 -4.48 -12.26 26.70
C PHE A 643 -3.38 -12.15 27.76
N VAL A 644 -2.79 -10.97 27.97
CA VAL A 644 -1.83 -10.72 29.06
C VAL A 644 -2.46 -10.94 30.43
N PHE A 645 -3.72 -10.56 30.64
CA PHE A 645 -4.41 -10.58 31.93
C PHE A 645 -5.37 -11.75 32.15
N SER A 646 -5.62 -12.62 31.17
CA SER A 646 -6.48 -13.80 31.36
C SER A 646 -5.96 -14.71 32.49
N LYS A 647 -6.83 -15.23 33.36
CA LYS A 647 -6.37 -16.19 34.38
C LYS A 647 -5.81 -17.45 33.71
N ASN A 648 -4.72 -18.01 34.26
CA ASN A 648 -4.28 -19.34 33.90
C ASN A 648 -5.45 -20.30 34.14
N ARG A 649 -5.91 -21.00 33.09
CA ARG A 649 -6.75 -22.20 33.30
C ARG A 649 -5.85 -23.26 33.92
N MET A 650 -5.73 -23.23 35.24
CA MET A 650 -5.40 -24.40 36.04
C MET A 650 -6.70 -24.81 36.72
N GLU A 651 -7.41 -25.75 36.09
CA GLU A 651 -8.31 -26.72 36.69
C GLU A 651 -8.49 -27.89 35.73
#